data_AF-A0A232EI20-F1
#
_entry.id   AF-A0A232EI20-F1
#
_cell.length_a   1.000
_cell.length_b   1.000
_cell.length_c   1.000
_cell.angle_alpha   90.00
_cell.angle_beta   90.00
_cell.angle_gamma   90.00
#
_symmetry.space_group_name_H-M   'P 1'
#
loop_
_entity.id
_entity.type
_entity.pdbx_description
1 polymer ?
#
loop_
_entity_poly.entity_id
_entity_poly.type
_entity_poly.pdbx_seq_one_letter_code
_entity_poly.pdbx_strand_id
1 'polypeptide(L)'
;MEYKYQKKKQFRTTELEYKNTYRRQNEQSPAVLKVVESIFKKSFAIVGNEKYKLPEPESLFVEDFWQVSELQEIKASLNETKSKLNNYCFAEWHQHTSHRNKAKDVEWRVRKEFDPEFVTQAWCKFHEIVTKFSLVPRENIFANNNKLLSLHLCEAPGAFITCLNHWLKTNMPTVHWNWLAMTFNPYYEGNSNAKMISDDRFIMHTLNNWFFGKDNTGNLMTIENLEALIEKAKAKGKVNLITADGSVNCISNPGEQEGIVASLHFCEVLAAMHILEAGGNLLIKIFTVFEHQSICLIYLLSCVFKNIMFYKPVTSKEGNSETYMICWNFKGTEFLSAYLPKLVQEYGKNSSKAMFKKSDIPECFLQQIIACAKLFKNYQCEVIENNIAAYQSCRNNSEFENKKISKLVADKFLKDFPLQKLHMDLQIVGNMRLKKIKNNHWIVETPAESFNERKEKLDLKPAQRLLMFLDPLKSLEPVAKVFVFKPSDLHIDTCITLGKPYRRVSSSRFCATQIVDIYNLIFQVVDMESNLRLSLPTETAIAEYEHKLQQLYNTYKIIKFRYTEIYNNSQTILLIKTTLQTLQNGEHLILLGFLLLTQFNVGFIYLVSHMFENVEFAMDDNIGCSVIFKNFKKRELILNKVEQVYKIAENDTKNDNIILSVMSVTDIYEFKMLQSKILTNCLRQLSSQSIVPNICIVGAGPAGFYAAQQILKGLNNVKVDILERLPVPYGLVRFGVAPDHPEVKNVINTFDKIAKDARVQFLGNVNVGQDISVAELKEHYHAVLLTYGADDDKVLNIPGENLKNVVSARSFVGWYNGLPNNKNLNINLNTEDVVILGQGNVAIDIARILLSPIDKLKNTDITSHSLEQLSQSKVQRVWLVGRRGPLQAAFTIAELRELLKLDNCKTYWRPKDFEGIKEIVPQLVRPRKRLIELMLKSIDDAQTETKNHNKEFHPIFLRAPVQFVGSDSIEKVKLSVTQLHGEDFLKQTAKSTDEFEEIPCGLTFRSIGYKSRPIDPSVPFDTNSGRVLNTDGKIGNGLYAAGWVATGPVGVILSTMNNAYRVGSIINKEVDFTAPKAGCEEVKKILEHRNVSVISYQGWEKIDKEERQRGEKLGKPREKIVDISEMINIACS
;
A
#
# COMPACT_ATOMS: atom_id res chain seq x y z
N MET A 1 20.79 -58.04 -21.00
CA MET A 1 20.47 -56.60 -20.80
C MET A 1 19.63 -56.03 -21.95
N GLU A 2 19.82 -56.47 -23.21
CA GLU A 2 19.03 -56.01 -24.36
C GLU A 2 17.52 -56.31 -24.27
N TYR A 3 17.11 -57.44 -23.69
CA TYR A 3 15.69 -57.77 -23.52
C TYR A 3 14.94 -56.81 -22.58
N LYS A 4 15.62 -56.28 -21.54
CA LYS A 4 15.07 -55.24 -20.64
C LYS A 4 15.06 -53.86 -21.30
N TYR A 5 15.97 -53.60 -22.25
CA TYR A 5 16.05 -52.34 -22.99
C TYR A 5 14.95 -52.24 -24.07
N GLN A 6 14.67 -53.34 -24.79
CA GLN A 6 13.60 -53.37 -25.79
C GLN A 6 12.20 -53.31 -25.16
N LYS A 7 11.94 -53.99 -24.03
CA LYS A 7 10.65 -53.87 -23.31
C LYS A 7 10.40 -52.46 -22.76
N LYS A 8 11.44 -51.74 -22.29
CA LYS A 8 11.32 -50.33 -21.85
C LYS A 8 11.07 -49.37 -23.01
N LYS A 9 11.61 -49.65 -24.20
CA LYS A 9 11.39 -48.84 -25.41
C LYS A 9 9.97 -49.07 -25.95
N GLN A 10 9.49 -50.31 -25.97
CA GLN A 10 8.14 -50.65 -26.42
C GLN A 10 7.08 -50.05 -25.49
N PHE A 11 7.20 -50.20 -24.15
CA PHE A 11 6.29 -49.57 -23.18
C PHE A 11 6.27 -48.03 -23.26
N ARG A 12 7.42 -47.38 -23.47
CA ARG A 12 7.47 -45.92 -23.67
C ARG A 12 6.82 -45.46 -24.97
N THR A 13 6.81 -46.30 -26.00
CA THR A 13 6.23 -45.94 -27.30
C THR A 13 4.71 -46.09 -27.26
N THR A 14 4.19 -47.18 -26.64
CA THR A 14 2.74 -47.37 -26.44
C THR A 14 2.16 -46.37 -25.45
N GLU A 15 2.88 -45.97 -24.40
CA GLU A 15 2.40 -44.94 -23.45
C GLU A 15 2.41 -43.53 -24.06
N LEU A 16 3.35 -43.24 -24.98
CA LEU A 16 3.41 -41.99 -25.74
C LEU A 16 2.31 -41.94 -26.82
N GLU A 17 2.03 -43.06 -27.49
CA GLU A 17 0.93 -43.19 -28.44
C GLU A 17 -0.43 -43.15 -27.75
N TYR A 18 -0.61 -43.78 -26.59
CA TYR A 18 -1.85 -43.68 -25.81
C TYR A 18 -2.05 -42.25 -25.29
N LYS A 19 -1.00 -41.58 -24.78
CA LYS A 19 -1.06 -40.15 -24.37
C LYS A 19 -1.30 -39.21 -25.56
N ASN A 20 -0.80 -39.53 -26.76
CA ASN A 20 -1.04 -38.73 -27.96
C ASN A 20 -2.44 -38.96 -28.56
N THR A 21 -2.99 -40.17 -28.44
CA THR A 21 -4.33 -40.51 -28.93
C THR A 21 -5.43 -39.98 -27.98
N TYR A 22 -5.21 -40.07 -26.66
CA TYR A 22 -6.08 -39.45 -25.65
C TYR A 22 -5.97 -37.90 -25.65
N ARG A 23 -4.81 -37.33 -26.01
CA ARG A 23 -4.65 -35.88 -26.26
C ARG A 23 -5.39 -35.42 -27.51
N ARG A 24 -5.29 -36.14 -28.62
CA ARG A 24 -5.98 -35.81 -29.87
C ARG A 24 -7.51 -35.91 -29.76
N GLN A 25 -8.03 -36.88 -29.01
CA GLN A 25 -9.48 -37.03 -28.80
C GLN A 25 -10.08 -35.92 -27.89
N ASN A 26 -9.29 -35.34 -26.98
CA ASN A 26 -9.75 -34.22 -26.15
C ASN A 26 -9.46 -32.83 -26.75
N GLU A 27 -8.52 -32.68 -27.69
CA GLU A 27 -8.18 -31.40 -28.35
C GLU A 27 -9.36 -30.75 -29.12
N GLN A 28 -10.42 -31.50 -29.40
CA GLN A 28 -11.59 -31.05 -30.17
C GLN A 28 -12.89 -30.92 -29.37
N SER A 29 -12.85 -30.69 -28.05
CA SER A 29 -14.09 -30.40 -27.30
C SER A 29 -14.74 -29.12 -27.86
N PRO A 30 -16.00 -29.19 -28.35
CA PRO A 30 -16.69 -28.04 -28.92
C PRO A 30 -16.78 -26.83 -27.98
N ALA A 31 -16.80 -27.07 -26.66
CA ALA A 31 -16.82 -26.02 -25.65
C ALA A 31 -15.52 -25.21 -25.62
N VAL A 32 -14.36 -25.87 -25.73
CA VAL A 32 -13.05 -25.20 -25.73
C VAL A 32 -12.87 -24.37 -27.00
N LEU A 33 -13.28 -24.90 -28.16
CA LEU A 33 -13.21 -24.18 -29.43
C LEU A 33 -14.12 -22.94 -29.44
N LYS A 34 -15.32 -23.02 -28.86
CA LYS A 34 -16.19 -21.85 -28.66
C LYS A 34 -15.54 -20.76 -27.81
N VAL A 35 -14.84 -21.14 -26.73
CA VAL A 35 -14.09 -20.18 -25.90
C VAL A 35 -12.94 -19.55 -26.69
N VAL A 36 -12.19 -20.34 -27.47
CA VAL A 36 -11.12 -19.81 -28.33
C VAL A 36 -11.69 -18.82 -29.35
N GLU A 37 -12.81 -19.14 -29.99
CA GLU A 37 -13.45 -18.23 -30.95
C GLU A 37 -13.96 -16.94 -30.35
N SER A 38 -14.58 -16.99 -29.17
CA SER A 38 -15.18 -15.80 -28.55
C SER A 38 -14.13 -14.72 -28.26
N ILE A 39 -12.89 -15.13 -27.94
CA ILE A 39 -11.78 -14.21 -27.64
C ILE A 39 -11.37 -13.37 -28.87
N PHE A 40 -11.59 -13.83 -30.11
CA PHE A 40 -11.25 -13.06 -31.33
C PHE A 40 -12.40 -12.19 -31.85
N LYS A 41 -13.58 -12.24 -31.22
CA LYS A 41 -14.82 -11.55 -31.64
C LYS A 41 -15.13 -10.27 -30.85
N LYS A 42 -14.17 -9.75 -30.08
CA LYS A 42 -14.32 -8.54 -29.25
C LYS A 42 -14.26 -7.25 -30.09
N SER A 43 -15.30 -6.98 -30.87
CA SER A 43 -15.44 -5.79 -31.73
C SER A 43 -16.82 -5.16 -31.64
N PHE A 44 -16.92 -3.86 -31.88
CA PHE A 44 -18.19 -3.12 -31.99
C PHE A 44 -18.08 -2.04 -33.07
N ALA A 45 -18.97 -2.03 -34.05
CA ALA A 45 -18.98 -1.01 -35.12
C ALA A 45 -20.00 0.09 -34.81
N ILE A 46 -19.63 1.35 -35.05
CA ILE A 46 -20.59 2.46 -35.10
C ILE A 46 -21.14 2.51 -36.52
N VAL A 47 -22.46 2.52 -36.65
CA VAL A 47 -23.18 2.47 -37.93
C VAL A 47 -23.98 3.76 -38.13
N GLY A 48 -24.05 4.22 -39.39
CA GLY A 48 -24.84 5.39 -39.78
C GLY A 48 -24.07 6.71 -39.74
N ASN A 49 -22.73 6.67 -39.81
CA ASN A 49 -21.86 7.84 -39.73
C ASN A 49 -22.19 8.93 -40.76
N GLU A 50 -22.66 8.53 -41.95
CA GLU A 50 -23.09 9.46 -43.01
C GLU A 50 -24.26 10.38 -42.60
N LYS A 51 -25.00 10.02 -41.54
CA LYS A 51 -26.13 10.79 -41.01
C LYS A 51 -25.73 11.82 -39.95
N TYR A 52 -24.53 11.70 -39.39
CA TYR A 52 -24.07 12.59 -38.32
C TYR A 52 -23.45 13.87 -38.90
N LYS A 53 -23.77 15.00 -38.26
CA LYS A 53 -23.32 16.33 -38.66
C LYS A 53 -22.73 17.05 -37.46
N LEU A 54 -21.64 17.79 -37.70
CA LEU A 54 -21.10 18.67 -36.69
C LEU A 54 -22.09 19.82 -36.43
N PRO A 55 -22.28 20.24 -35.17
CA PRO A 55 -23.06 21.43 -34.86
C PRO A 55 -22.32 22.69 -35.35
N GLU A 56 -22.94 23.86 -35.23
CA GLU A 56 -22.29 25.12 -35.64
C GLU A 56 -21.04 25.39 -34.80
N PRO A 57 -19.93 25.88 -35.38
CA PRO A 57 -18.69 26.14 -34.64
C PRO A 57 -18.88 26.97 -33.37
N GLU A 58 -19.82 27.93 -33.35
CA GLU A 58 -20.12 28.84 -32.22
C GLU A 58 -20.74 28.13 -31.02
N SER A 59 -21.25 26.91 -31.21
CA SER A 59 -21.88 26.12 -30.14
C SER A 59 -20.89 25.30 -29.29
N LEU A 60 -19.64 25.16 -29.75
CA LEU A 60 -18.62 24.36 -29.08
C LEU A 60 -18.20 25.00 -27.75
N PHE A 61 -17.98 24.17 -26.72
CA PHE A 61 -17.50 24.59 -25.38
C PHE A 61 -18.38 25.63 -24.67
N VAL A 62 -19.71 25.60 -24.91
CA VAL A 62 -20.67 26.52 -24.27
C VAL A 62 -21.32 25.91 -23.02
N GLU A 63 -21.74 24.65 -23.11
CA GLU A 63 -22.47 23.95 -22.02
C GLU A 63 -21.50 23.42 -20.95
N ASP A 64 -21.97 23.38 -19.71
CA ASP A 64 -21.29 22.70 -18.62
C ASP A 64 -21.21 21.18 -18.88
N PHE A 65 -20.38 20.51 -18.08
CA PHE A 65 -20.26 19.06 -18.15
C PHE A 65 -21.60 18.38 -17.90
N TRP A 66 -21.97 17.50 -18.82
CA TRP A 66 -23.18 16.70 -18.75
C TRP A 66 -22.85 15.22 -18.60
N GLN A 67 -23.84 14.45 -18.15
CA GLN A 67 -23.72 13.01 -17.98
C GLN A 67 -24.91 12.29 -18.63
N VAL A 68 -24.68 11.02 -18.95
CA VAL A 68 -25.70 10.08 -19.40
C VAL A 68 -25.87 9.05 -18.28
N SER A 69 -27.04 9.04 -17.66
CA SER A 69 -27.30 8.25 -16.44
C SER A 69 -26.94 6.77 -16.60
N GLU A 70 -27.34 6.14 -17.72
CA GLU A 70 -27.01 4.73 -18.00
C GLU A 70 -25.49 4.48 -18.06
N LEU A 71 -24.71 5.40 -18.62
CA LEU A 71 -23.25 5.25 -18.69
C LEU A 71 -22.59 5.38 -17.30
N GLN A 72 -23.14 6.24 -16.44
CA GLN A 72 -22.68 6.40 -15.07
C GLN A 72 -23.01 5.17 -14.20
N GLU A 73 -24.17 4.53 -14.42
CA GLU A 73 -24.50 3.25 -13.80
C GLU A 73 -23.53 2.13 -14.23
N ILE A 74 -23.18 2.08 -15.52
CA ILE A 74 -22.18 1.14 -16.04
C ILE A 74 -20.80 1.40 -15.42
N LYS A 75 -20.39 2.68 -15.31
CA LYS A 75 -19.14 3.10 -14.65
C LYS A 75 -19.11 2.63 -13.19
N ALA A 76 -20.19 2.90 -12.43
CA ALA A 76 -20.31 2.50 -11.04
C ALA A 76 -20.19 0.98 -10.87
N SER A 77 -20.90 0.21 -11.68
CA SER A 77 -20.86 -1.27 -11.65
C SER A 77 -19.47 -1.84 -12.00
N LEU A 78 -18.79 -1.25 -12.99
CA LEU A 78 -17.42 -1.66 -13.33
C LEU A 78 -16.44 -1.32 -12.19
N ASN A 79 -16.56 -0.13 -11.60
CA ASN A 79 -15.70 0.29 -10.50
C ASN A 79 -15.92 -0.53 -9.23
N GLU A 80 -17.15 -0.96 -8.94
CA GLU A 80 -17.45 -1.93 -7.89
C GLU A 80 -16.76 -3.28 -8.14
N THR A 81 -16.72 -3.73 -9.40
CA THR A 81 -15.99 -4.97 -9.74
C THR A 81 -14.48 -4.80 -9.59
N LYS A 82 -13.93 -3.67 -10.03
CA LYS A 82 -12.49 -3.36 -9.90
C LYS A 82 -12.07 -3.20 -8.43
N SER A 83 -12.91 -2.62 -7.57
CA SER A 83 -12.59 -2.39 -6.16
C SER A 83 -12.39 -3.68 -5.36
N LYS A 84 -12.96 -4.80 -5.83
CA LYS A 84 -12.69 -6.15 -5.30
C LYS A 84 -11.19 -6.47 -5.31
N LEU A 85 -10.38 -5.82 -6.17
CA LEU A 85 -8.94 -6.03 -6.30
C LEU A 85 -8.08 -5.22 -5.31
N ASN A 86 -8.65 -4.28 -4.55
CA ASN A 86 -7.89 -3.28 -3.78
C ASN A 86 -6.96 -3.87 -2.71
N ASN A 87 -7.30 -5.04 -2.16
CA ASN A 87 -6.56 -5.71 -1.09
C ASN A 87 -5.59 -6.79 -1.58
N TYR A 88 -5.54 -7.07 -2.89
CA TYR A 88 -4.60 -8.07 -3.41
C TYR A 88 -3.22 -7.44 -3.60
N CYS A 89 -2.18 -8.14 -3.13
CA CYS A 89 -0.79 -7.79 -3.40
C CYS A 89 -0.58 -7.70 -4.93
N PHE A 90 0.00 -6.59 -5.42
CA PHE A 90 0.16 -6.39 -6.86
C PHE A 90 1.05 -7.45 -7.50
N ALA A 91 2.15 -7.85 -6.86
CA ALA A 91 3.09 -8.82 -7.41
C ALA A 91 2.44 -10.22 -7.54
N GLU A 92 1.82 -10.71 -6.47
CA GLU A 92 1.12 -12.01 -6.45
C GLU A 92 -0.04 -12.04 -7.43
N TRP A 93 -0.86 -10.97 -7.45
CA TRP A 93 -1.99 -10.85 -8.36
C TRP A 93 -1.55 -10.76 -9.82
N HIS A 94 -0.48 -10.01 -10.10
CA HIS A 94 0.09 -9.91 -11.44
C HIS A 94 0.65 -11.27 -11.91
N GLN A 95 1.34 -11.99 -11.02
CA GLN A 95 1.83 -13.33 -11.30
C GLN A 95 0.66 -14.28 -11.62
N HIS A 96 -0.38 -14.33 -10.78
CA HIS A 96 -1.57 -15.15 -11.00
C HIS A 96 -2.26 -14.85 -12.35
N THR A 97 -2.57 -13.58 -12.60
CA THR A 97 -3.25 -13.17 -13.84
C THR A 97 -2.40 -13.40 -15.08
N SER A 98 -1.08 -13.32 -14.98
CA SER A 98 -0.15 -13.67 -16.08
C SER A 98 -0.17 -15.16 -16.40
N HIS A 99 -0.23 -16.04 -15.40
CA HIS A 99 -0.35 -17.49 -15.61
C HIS A 99 -1.69 -17.87 -16.26
N ARG A 100 -2.75 -17.14 -15.92
CA ARG A 100 -4.13 -17.31 -16.42
C ARG A 100 -4.40 -16.65 -17.77
N ASN A 101 -3.49 -15.82 -18.29
CA ASN A 101 -3.66 -15.15 -19.57
C ASN A 101 -3.78 -16.17 -20.72
N LYS A 102 -4.93 -16.18 -21.39
CA LYS A 102 -5.22 -17.11 -22.48
C LYS A 102 -4.40 -16.84 -23.73
N ALA A 103 -3.81 -15.66 -23.89
CA ALA A 103 -2.98 -15.29 -25.05
C ALA A 103 -1.47 -15.36 -24.77
N LYS A 104 -1.04 -15.87 -23.60
CA LYS A 104 0.37 -15.82 -23.15
C LYS A 104 1.38 -16.44 -24.11
N ASP A 105 0.98 -17.45 -24.87
CA ASP A 105 1.87 -18.17 -25.79
C ASP A 105 2.07 -17.43 -27.14
N VAL A 106 1.20 -16.47 -27.49
CA VAL A 106 1.23 -15.78 -28.80
C VAL A 106 2.55 -15.06 -29.03
N GLU A 107 2.94 -14.15 -28.13
CA GLU A 107 4.15 -13.35 -28.28
C GLU A 107 5.40 -14.24 -28.35
N TRP A 108 5.47 -15.26 -27.49
CA TRP A 108 6.59 -16.20 -27.47
C TRP A 108 6.68 -17.00 -28.77
N ARG A 109 5.56 -17.47 -29.32
CA ARG A 109 5.55 -18.20 -30.60
C ARG A 109 5.92 -17.32 -31.77
N VAL A 110 5.36 -16.11 -31.85
CA VAL A 110 5.72 -15.11 -32.88
C VAL A 110 7.23 -14.86 -32.87
N ARG A 111 7.80 -14.61 -31.68
CA ARG A 111 9.24 -14.41 -31.51
C ARG A 111 10.06 -15.64 -31.90
N LYS A 112 9.63 -16.83 -31.52
CA LYS A 112 10.39 -18.07 -31.73
C LYS A 112 10.34 -18.56 -33.18
N GLU A 113 9.18 -18.49 -33.82
CA GLU A 113 8.94 -19.09 -35.14
C GLU A 113 9.32 -18.14 -36.28
N PHE A 114 9.15 -16.83 -36.10
CA PHE A 114 9.36 -15.84 -37.15
C PHE A 114 10.49 -14.83 -36.85
N ASP A 115 10.93 -14.73 -35.59
CA ASP A 115 11.89 -13.73 -35.08
C ASP A 115 11.73 -12.30 -35.66
N PRO A 116 10.52 -11.70 -35.63
CA PRO A 116 10.35 -10.32 -36.08
C PRO A 116 11.16 -9.34 -35.24
N GLU A 117 11.43 -8.18 -35.81
CA GLU A 117 12.13 -7.10 -35.12
C GLU A 117 11.29 -6.55 -33.95
N PHE A 118 11.90 -6.46 -32.76
CA PHE A 118 11.35 -5.76 -31.60
C PHE A 118 9.94 -6.22 -31.17
N VAL A 119 9.65 -7.53 -31.25
CA VAL A 119 8.36 -8.08 -30.83
C VAL A 119 8.08 -7.78 -29.37
N THR A 120 6.87 -7.29 -29.11
CA THR A 120 6.26 -7.06 -27.80
C THR A 120 4.76 -7.42 -27.87
N GLN A 121 4.03 -7.33 -26.75
CA GLN A 121 2.56 -7.44 -26.80
C GLN A 121 1.95 -6.39 -27.73
N ALA A 122 2.43 -5.14 -27.69
CA ALA A 122 1.94 -4.07 -28.57
C ALA A 122 2.15 -4.39 -30.06
N TRP A 123 3.30 -4.98 -30.40
CA TRP A 123 3.58 -5.48 -31.74
C TRP A 123 2.52 -6.49 -32.20
N CYS A 124 2.17 -7.47 -31.35
CA CYS A 124 1.16 -8.49 -31.70
C CYS A 124 -0.25 -7.88 -31.84
N LYS A 125 -0.61 -6.92 -30.99
CA LYS A 125 -1.89 -6.19 -31.08
C LYS A 125 -2.01 -5.45 -32.41
N PHE A 126 -0.96 -4.72 -32.80
CA PHE A 126 -0.97 -3.98 -34.06
C PHE A 126 -0.98 -4.92 -35.26
N HIS A 127 -0.22 -6.02 -35.24
CA HIS A 127 -0.24 -7.00 -36.31
C HIS A 127 -1.64 -7.57 -36.55
N GLU A 128 -2.34 -7.90 -35.46
CA GLU A 128 -3.73 -8.36 -35.51
C GLU A 128 -4.64 -7.31 -36.16
N ILE A 129 -4.54 -6.04 -35.75
CA ILE A 129 -5.35 -4.94 -36.27
C ILE A 129 -5.05 -4.66 -37.74
N VAL A 130 -3.79 -4.45 -38.11
CA VAL A 130 -3.38 -4.07 -39.47
C VAL A 130 -3.75 -5.13 -40.50
N THR A 131 -3.69 -6.41 -40.11
CA THR A 131 -4.05 -7.54 -40.97
C THR A 131 -5.56 -7.71 -41.09
N LYS A 132 -6.30 -7.59 -39.99
CA LYS A 132 -7.75 -7.83 -39.96
C LYS A 132 -8.57 -6.73 -40.62
N PHE A 133 -8.11 -5.48 -40.54
CA PHE A 133 -8.96 -4.31 -40.78
C PHE A 133 -8.53 -3.43 -41.95
N SER A 134 -7.66 -3.93 -42.82
CA SER A 134 -7.15 -3.17 -44.00
C SER A 134 -6.73 -1.75 -43.63
N LEU A 135 -5.99 -1.62 -42.52
CA LEU A 135 -5.67 -0.32 -41.92
C LEU A 135 -4.78 0.54 -42.84
N VAL A 136 -3.95 -0.09 -43.66
CA VAL A 136 -3.09 0.59 -44.64
C VAL A 136 -3.93 1.00 -45.86
N PRO A 137 -4.07 2.31 -46.18
CA PRO A 137 -4.95 2.79 -47.25
C PRO A 137 -4.33 2.55 -48.63
N ARG A 138 -4.54 1.36 -49.17
CA ARG A 138 -3.91 0.89 -50.42
C ARG A 138 -4.16 1.83 -51.60
N GLU A 139 -5.40 2.25 -51.80
CA GLU A 139 -5.79 3.11 -52.92
C GLU A 139 -5.03 4.45 -52.91
N ASN A 140 -4.95 5.12 -51.76
CA ASN A 140 -4.20 6.36 -51.58
C ASN A 140 -2.70 6.17 -51.84
N ILE A 141 -2.13 5.04 -51.41
CA ILE A 141 -0.70 4.73 -51.59
C ILE A 141 -0.39 4.48 -53.08
N PHE A 142 -1.24 3.72 -53.78
CA PHE A 142 -1.07 3.48 -55.22
C PHE A 142 -1.22 4.76 -56.03
N ALA A 143 -2.18 5.62 -55.68
CA ALA A 143 -2.33 6.94 -56.28
C ALA A 143 -1.14 7.87 -56.01
N ASN A 144 -0.38 7.64 -54.94
CA ASN A 144 0.80 8.41 -54.56
C ASN A 144 2.12 7.72 -54.95
N ASN A 145 2.17 7.07 -56.12
CA ASN A 145 3.37 6.41 -56.65
C ASN A 145 4.00 5.40 -55.66
N ASN A 146 3.17 4.59 -55.01
CA ASN A 146 3.58 3.61 -53.98
C ASN A 146 4.30 4.23 -52.77
N LYS A 147 4.09 5.52 -52.47
CA LYS A 147 4.69 6.18 -51.30
C LYS A 147 3.71 6.21 -50.13
N LEU A 148 4.17 5.74 -48.98
CA LEU A 148 3.45 5.82 -47.71
C LEU A 148 4.26 6.66 -46.73
N LEU A 149 3.65 7.72 -46.19
CA LEU A 149 4.12 8.40 -44.99
C LEU A 149 3.16 8.09 -43.83
N SER A 150 3.68 7.52 -42.76
CA SER A 150 2.93 7.32 -41.51
C SER A 150 3.44 8.23 -40.39
N LEU A 151 2.53 8.65 -39.52
CA LEU A 151 2.86 9.37 -38.28
C LEU A 151 2.40 8.55 -37.08
N HIS A 152 3.29 8.39 -36.10
CA HIS A 152 3.01 7.62 -34.89
C HIS A 152 3.10 8.52 -33.66
N LEU A 153 1.96 8.73 -33.00
CA LEU A 153 1.81 9.58 -31.82
C LEU A 153 1.89 8.73 -30.55
N CYS A 154 2.67 9.23 -29.59
CA CYS A 154 2.92 8.59 -28.29
C CYS A 154 3.44 7.14 -28.40
N GLU A 155 4.24 6.84 -29.43
CA GLU A 155 4.56 5.48 -29.91
C GLU A 155 5.71 4.76 -29.19
N ALA A 156 6.31 5.35 -28.14
CA ALA A 156 7.43 4.70 -27.45
C ALA A 156 7.06 3.27 -27.01
N PRO A 157 7.92 2.26 -27.20
CA PRO A 157 9.29 2.35 -27.71
C PRO A 157 9.44 2.16 -29.24
N GLY A 158 8.36 1.98 -30.01
CA GLY A 158 8.39 1.76 -31.47
C GLY A 158 7.86 0.40 -31.96
N ALA A 159 6.96 -0.22 -31.20
CA ALA A 159 6.43 -1.55 -31.51
C ALA A 159 5.50 -1.57 -32.73
N PHE A 160 4.64 -0.56 -32.92
CA PHE A 160 3.77 -0.49 -34.11
C PHE A 160 4.60 -0.15 -35.35
N ILE A 161 5.64 0.68 -35.21
CA ILE A 161 6.55 1.03 -36.31
C ILE A 161 7.25 -0.21 -36.87
N THR A 162 7.89 -0.99 -36.01
CA THR A 162 8.59 -2.24 -36.41
C THR A 162 7.61 -3.29 -36.94
N CYS A 163 6.40 -3.37 -36.38
CA CYS A 163 5.35 -4.23 -36.91
C CYS A 163 4.83 -3.77 -38.28
N LEU A 164 4.63 -2.47 -38.49
CA LEU A 164 4.20 -1.91 -39.77
C LEU A 164 5.24 -2.19 -40.85
N ASN A 165 6.52 -2.01 -40.55
CA ASN A 165 7.61 -2.40 -41.45
C ASN A 165 7.50 -3.88 -41.84
N HIS A 166 7.38 -4.77 -40.85
CA HIS A 166 7.27 -6.20 -41.09
C HIS A 166 6.08 -6.53 -42.00
N TRP A 167 4.91 -5.95 -41.72
CA TRP A 167 3.71 -6.15 -42.51
C TRP A 167 3.85 -5.61 -43.94
N LEU A 168 4.42 -4.41 -44.11
CA LEU A 168 4.63 -3.81 -45.42
C LEU A 168 5.60 -4.64 -46.27
N LYS A 169 6.73 -5.08 -45.71
CA LYS A 169 7.71 -5.88 -46.46
C LYS A 169 7.19 -7.25 -46.87
N THR A 170 6.23 -7.79 -46.13
CA THR A 170 5.63 -9.11 -46.43
C THR A 170 4.39 -9.02 -47.33
N ASN A 171 3.59 -7.95 -47.23
CA ASN A 171 2.31 -7.84 -47.93
C ASN A 171 2.31 -6.80 -49.06
N MET A 172 3.20 -5.81 -49.03
CA MET A 172 3.29 -4.71 -49.99
C MET A 172 4.77 -4.32 -50.25
N PRO A 173 5.61 -5.24 -50.76
CA PRO A 173 7.06 -5.04 -50.86
C PRO A 173 7.48 -3.88 -51.78
N THR A 174 6.60 -3.45 -52.70
CA THR A 174 6.83 -2.33 -53.62
C THR A 174 6.60 -0.95 -52.99
N VAL A 175 6.06 -0.87 -51.77
CA VAL A 175 5.78 0.40 -51.11
C VAL A 175 7.06 1.03 -50.55
N HIS A 176 7.30 2.28 -50.92
CA HIS A 176 8.32 3.13 -50.34
C HIS A 176 7.75 3.82 -49.09
N TRP A 177 8.19 3.33 -47.94
CA TRP A 177 7.69 3.80 -46.65
C TRP A 177 8.66 4.76 -45.97
N ASN A 178 8.14 5.90 -45.54
CA ASN A 178 8.79 6.83 -44.64
C ASN A 178 7.88 7.03 -43.42
N TRP A 179 8.45 7.43 -42.29
CA TRP A 179 7.68 7.61 -41.06
C TRP A 179 8.21 8.76 -40.22
N LEU A 180 7.34 9.28 -39.37
CA LEU A 180 7.63 10.24 -38.32
C LEU A 180 7.00 9.73 -37.03
N ALA A 181 7.66 9.91 -35.89
CA ALA A 181 7.11 9.55 -34.60
C ALA A 181 7.35 10.64 -33.56
N MET A 182 6.43 10.76 -32.61
CA MET A 182 6.53 11.65 -31.47
C MET A 182 6.15 10.91 -30.19
N THR A 183 6.89 11.17 -29.12
CA THR A 183 6.64 10.64 -27.77
C THR A 183 7.42 11.49 -26.78
N PHE A 184 7.20 11.30 -25.47
CA PHE A 184 8.05 11.93 -24.45
C PHE A 184 9.51 11.57 -24.70
N ASN A 185 10.37 12.59 -24.69
CA ASN A 185 11.79 12.41 -24.97
C ASN A 185 12.48 11.65 -23.82
N PRO A 186 13.00 10.42 -24.05
CA PRO A 186 13.73 9.66 -23.03
C PRO A 186 15.08 10.27 -22.65
N TYR A 187 15.53 11.26 -23.41
CA TYR A 187 16.74 12.04 -23.21
C TYR A 187 16.45 13.45 -22.70
N TYR A 188 15.24 13.73 -22.22
CA TYR A 188 14.93 14.98 -21.53
C TYR A 188 14.74 14.69 -20.05
N GLU A 189 15.73 15.04 -19.21
CA GLU A 189 15.75 14.67 -17.80
C GLU A 189 14.64 15.32 -16.96
N GLY A 190 13.95 16.34 -17.48
CA GLY A 190 12.74 16.90 -16.87
C GLY A 190 11.51 16.00 -16.98
N ASN A 191 11.51 15.00 -17.86
CA ASN A 191 10.42 14.02 -17.96
C ASN A 191 10.53 13.00 -16.81
N SER A 192 9.41 12.70 -16.15
CA SER A 192 9.36 11.67 -15.11
C SER A 192 9.24 10.27 -15.71
N ASN A 193 9.99 9.31 -15.15
CA ASN A 193 9.85 7.88 -15.49
C ASN A 193 8.44 7.32 -15.26
N ALA A 194 7.61 7.96 -14.43
CA ALA A 194 6.23 7.54 -14.22
C ALA A 194 5.29 7.86 -15.42
N LYS A 195 5.67 8.82 -16.25
CA LYS A 195 4.88 9.30 -17.40
C LYS A 195 5.42 8.81 -18.75
N MET A 196 6.63 8.26 -18.78
CA MET A 196 7.38 7.97 -20.00
C MET A 196 7.79 6.50 -20.05
N ILE A 197 7.79 5.93 -21.26
CA ILE A 197 8.41 4.62 -21.51
C ILE A 197 9.90 4.84 -21.70
N SER A 198 10.69 4.24 -20.82
CA SER A 198 12.13 4.47 -20.77
C SER A 198 12.94 3.54 -21.69
N ASP A 199 12.32 2.52 -22.29
CA ASP A 199 12.96 1.67 -23.29
C ASP A 199 13.18 2.44 -24.60
N ASP A 200 14.43 2.73 -24.92
CA ASP A 200 14.84 3.57 -26.06
C ASP A 200 15.68 2.79 -27.07
N ARG A 201 15.81 1.46 -26.93
CA ARG A 201 16.70 0.63 -27.77
C ARG A 201 16.45 0.81 -29.26
N PHE A 202 15.19 0.98 -29.66
CA PHE A 202 14.81 1.29 -31.03
C PHE A 202 14.94 2.79 -31.36
N ILE A 203 14.53 3.66 -30.43
CA ILE A 203 14.56 5.13 -30.56
C ILE A 203 15.99 5.62 -30.85
N MET A 204 16.97 5.17 -30.07
CA MET A 204 18.38 5.57 -30.18
C MET A 204 18.96 5.34 -31.58
N HIS A 205 18.57 4.25 -32.24
CA HIS A 205 19.05 3.92 -33.59
C HIS A 205 18.23 4.57 -34.71
N THR A 206 17.14 5.24 -34.39
CA THR A 206 16.20 5.82 -35.36
C THR A 206 15.90 7.30 -35.11
N LEU A 207 16.75 8.00 -34.35
CA LEU A 207 16.54 9.39 -33.88
C LEU A 207 16.10 10.36 -34.98
N ASN A 208 16.59 10.19 -36.22
CA ASN A 208 16.22 11.05 -37.36
C ASN A 208 14.72 11.02 -37.71
N ASN A 209 14.01 9.97 -37.33
CA ASN A 209 12.57 9.81 -37.53
C ASN A 209 11.76 10.15 -36.27
N TRP A 210 12.41 10.40 -35.13
CA TRP A 210 11.76 10.87 -33.91
C TRP A 210 11.75 12.40 -33.85
N PHE A 211 10.63 12.96 -33.41
CA PHE A 211 10.47 14.38 -33.17
C PHE A 211 10.00 14.62 -31.75
N PHE A 212 10.82 15.31 -30.97
CA PHE A 212 10.57 15.58 -29.55
C PHE A 212 9.97 16.97 -29.32
N GLY A 213 9.33 17.55 -30.33
CA GLY A 213 8.77 18.91 -30.25
C GLY A 213 9.82 20.01 -30.42
N LYS A 214 9.35 21.26 -30.42
CA LYS A 214 10.18 22.47 -30.50
C LYS A 214 11.03 22.63 -29.24
N ASP A 215 10.49 22.22 -28.10
CA ASP A 215 11.09 22.39 -26.78
C ASP A 215 11.89 21.15 -26.30
N ASN A 216 12.01 20.12 -27.15
CA ASN A 216 12.66 18.83 -26.89
C ASN A 216 12.06 18.00 -25.73
N THR A 217 10.91 18.37 -25.18
CA THR A 217 10.25 17.59 -24.11
C THR A 217 9.56 16.32 -24.65
N GLY A 218 9.09 16.38 -25.90
CA GLY A 218 8.23 15.37 -26.49
C GLY A 218 6.77 15.40 -25.98
N ASN A 219 6.39 16.43 -25.23
CA ASN A 219 5.02 16.58 -24.74
C ASN A 219 4.07 17.00 -25.87
N LEU A 220 3.21 16.09 -26.32
CA LEU A 220 2.23 16.36 -27.38
C LEU A 220 1.17 17.39 -26.94
N MET A 221 0.90 17.51 -25.65
CA MET A 221 -0.12 18.40 -25.11
C MET A 221 0.30 19.87 -25.09
N THR A 222 1.49 20.20 -25.59
CA THR A 222 2.00 21.57 -25.71
C THR A 222 1.71 22.10 -27.11
N ILE A 223 1.09 23.28 -27.21
CA ILE A 223 0.62 23.82 -28.49
C ILE A 223 1.77 24.12 -29.45
N GLU A 224 2.89 24.66 -28.95
CA GLU A 224 4.08 24.94 -29.76
C GLU A 224 4.70 23.65 -30.33
N ASN A 225 4.54 22.53 -29.63
CA ASN A 225 4.99 21.22 -30.09
C ASN A 225 4.05 20.66 -31.16
N LEU A 226 2.74 20.89 -31.04
CA LEU A 226 1.77 20.56 -32.09
C LEU A 226 2.09 21.33 -33.39
N GLU A 227 2.23 22.65 -33.31
CA GLU A 227 2.52 23.50 -34.47
C GLU A 227 3.80 23.05 -35.19
N ALA A 228 4.88 22.81 -34.42
CA ALA A 228 6.13 22.34 -34.98
C ALA A 228 6.03 20.92 -35.56
N LEU A 229 5.18 20.05 -34.99
CA LEU A 229 4.91 18.71 -35.54
C LEU A 229 4.16 18.81 -36.87
N ILE A 230 3.17 19.69 -36.97
CA ILE A 230 2.42 19.94 -38.20
C ILE A 230 3.37 20.38 -39.32
N GLU A 231 4.23 21.36 -39.06
CA GLU A 231 5.20 21.86 -40.05
C GLU A 231 6.21 20.77 -40.45
N LYS A 232 6.73 20.00 -39.48
CA LYS A 232 7.64 18.88 -39.77
C LYS A 232 6.97 17.76 -40.57
N ALA A 233 5.70 17.46 -40.31
CA ALA A 233 4.94 16.47 -41.06
C ALA A 233 4.67 16.93 -42.50
N LYS A 234 4.19 18.16 -42.68
CA LYS A 234 3.99 18.78 -44.01
C LYS A 234 5.26 18.79 -44.84
N ALA A 235 6.40 19.15 -44.23
CA ALA A 235 7.69 19.14 -44.90
C ALA A 235 8.14 17.73 -45.36
N LYS A 236 7.68 16.66 -44.72
CA LYS A 236 7.95 15.26 -45.12
C LYS A 236 7.01 14.76 -46.24
N GLY A 237 5.79 15.29 -46.32
CA GLY A 237 4.81 14.95 -47.35
C GLY A 237 3.42 14.61 -46.81
N LYS A 238 2.59 13.96 -47.65
CA LYS A 238 1.20 13.61 -47.32
C LYS A 238 1.14 12.41 -46.37
N VAL A 239 0.62 12.59 -45.16
CA VAL A 239 0.47 11.53 -44.16
C VAL A 239 -0.83 10.76 -44.41
N ASN A 240 -0.75 9.46 -44.70
CA ASN A 240 -1.94 8.65 -45.03
C ASN A 240 -2.38 7.73 -43.88
N LEU A 241 -1.50 7.47 -42.92
CA LEU A 241 -1.79 6.62 -41.77
C LEU A 241 -1.28 7.29 -40.50
N ILE A 242 -2.15 7.44 -39.50
CA ILE A 242 -1.77 7.86 -38.16
C ILE A 242 -2.08 6.75 -37.16
N THR A 243 -1.14 6.46 -36.27
CA THR A 243 -1.40 5.63 -35.08
C THR A 243 -1.18 6.47 -33.82
N ALA A 244 -2.02 6.27 -32.82
CA ALA A 244 -1.93 6.95 -31.53
C ALA A 244 -2.06 5.90 -30.42
N ASP A 245 -0.95 5.62 -29.72
CA ASP A 245 -0.86 4.59 -28.68
C ASP A 245 -0.70 5.17 -27.26
N GLY A 246 -1.00 6.46 -27.09
CA GLY A 246 -0.80 7.21 -25.86
C GLY A 246 -1.55 6.65 -24.65
N SER A 247 -0.89 6.73 -23.48
CA SER A 247 -1.52 6.41 -22.20
C SER A 247 -0.80 7.12 -21.05
N VAL A 248 -1.48 7.23 -19.92
CA VAL A 248 -0.92 7.78 -18.67
C VAL A 248 -0.96 6.69 -17.59
N ASN A 249 0.02 6.70 -16.69
CA ASN A 249 0.05 5.78 -15.56
C ASN A 249 -1.06 6.12 -14.54
N CYS A 250 -2.10 5.29 -14.50
CA CYS A 250 -3.26 5.47 -13.63
C CYS A 250 -3.30 4.46 -12.46
N ILE A 251 -2.16 3.88 -12.05
CA ILE A 251 -2.11 2.89 -10.94
C ILE A 251 -2.69 3.45 -9.63
N SER A 252 -2.54 4.76 -9.38
CA SER A 252 -3.06 5.44 -8.19
C SER A 252 -4.56 5.71 -8.22
N ASN A 253 -5.19 5.74 -9.40
CA ASN A 253 -6.63 5.91 -9.54
C ASN A 253 -7.17 5.21 -10.81
N PRO A 254 -7.25 3.86 -10.80
CA PRO A 254 -7.66 3.09 -11.98
C PRO A 254 -9.16 3.24 -12.33
N GLY A 255 -9.98 3.77 -11.42
CA GLY A 255 -11.41 4.02 -11.62
C GLY A 255 -11.70 5.28 -12.46
N GLU A 256 -10.76 6.23 -12.50
CA GLU A 256 -10.85 7.50 -13.22
C GLU A 256 -9.90 7.56 -14.43
N GLN A 257 -9.44 6.41 -14.93
CA GLN A 257 -8.50 6.32 -16.04
C GLN A 257 -8.99 7.08 -17.29
N GLU A 258 -10.29 7.06 -17.56
CA GLU A 258 -10.89 7.78 -18.69
C GLU A 258 -10.69 9.30 -18.59
N GLY A 259 -11.09 9.90 -17.46
CA GLY A 259 -10.95 11.34 -17.25
C GLY A 259 -9.49 11.80 -17.24
N ILE A 260 -8.58 10.97 -16.72
CA ILE A 260 -7.13 11.27 -16.67
C ILE A 260 -6.51 11.31 -18.08
N VAL A 261 -6.95 10.44 -19.00
CA VAL A 261 -6.37 10.32 -20.35
C VAL A 261 -7.14 11.12 -21.40
N ALA A 262 -8.37 11.58 -21.11
CA ALA A 262 -9.23 12.29 -22.05
C ALA A 262 -8.56 13.48 -22.76
N SER A 263 -7.79 14.28 -22.02
CA SER A 263 -7.06 15.44 -22.57
C SER A 263 -5.95 15.04 -23.54
N LEU A 264 -5.26 13.90 -23.29
CA LEU A 264 -4.27 13.35 -24.21
C LEU A 264 -4.93 12.87 -25.50
N HIS A 265 -6.02 12.08 -25.41
CA HIS A 265 -6.74 11.62 -26.60
C HIS A 265 -7.28 12.78 -27.44
N PHE A 266 -7.77 13.84 -26.79
CA PHE A 266 -8.18 15.06 -27.49
C PHE A 266 -7.01 15.67 -28.28
N CYS A 267 -5.82 15.77 -27.68
CA CYS A 267 -4.62 16.27 -28.36
C CYS A 267 -4.16 15.35 -29.51
N GLU A 268 -4.18 14.02 -29.32
CA GLU A 268 -3.83 13.05 -30.37
C GLU A 268 -4.79 13.13 -31.56
N VAL A 269 -6.10 13.25 -31.31
CA VAL A 269 -7.10 13.43 -32.35
C VAL A 269 -6.90 14.75 -33.08
N LEU A 270 -6.70 15.86 -32.39
CA LEU A 270 -6.46 17.14 -33.04
C LEU A 270 -5.17 17.15 -33.85
N ALA A 271 -4.09 16.55 -33.36
CA ALA A 271 -2.88 16.35 -34.15
C ALA A 271 -3.17 15.55 -35.43
N ALA A 272 -3.97 14.48 -35.33
CA ALA A 272 -4.40 13.73 -36.50
C ALA A 272 -5.23 14.57 -37.47
N MET A 273 -6.17 15.40 -36.99
CA MET A 273 -7.05 16.20 -37.86
C MET A 273 -6.30 17.29 -38.65
N HIS A 274 -5.20 17.80 -38.12
CA HIS A 274 -4.34 18.77 -38.80
C HIS A 274 -3.36 18.14 -39.81
N ILE A 275 -2.99 16.87 -39.61
CA ILE A 275 -1.88 16.24 -40.34
C ILE A 275 -2.35 15.18 -41.34
N LEU A 276 -3.41 14.45 -41.03
CA LEU A 276 -3.90 13.34 -41.86
C LEU A 276 -4.47 13.86 -43.18
N GLU A 277 -4.00 13.30 -44.29
CA GLU A 277 -4.52 13.59 -45.64
C GLU A 277 -5.95 13.04 -45.81
N ALA A 278 -6.74 13.68 -46.67
CA ALA A 278 -8.04 13.16 -47.09
C ALA A 278 -7.92 11.70 -47.61
N GLY A 279 -8.87 10.85 -47.19
CA GLY A 279 -8.86 9.41 -47.42
C GLY A 279 -7.92 8.62 -46.51
N GLY A 280 -7.14 9.28 -45.64
CA GLY A 280 -6.26 8.62 -44.68
C GLY A 280 -7.02 7.88 -43.56
N ASN A 281 -6.30 7.01 -42.86
CA ASN A 281 -6.82 6.20 -41.76
C ASN A 281 -6.15 6.55 -40.42
N LEU A 282 -6.92 6.42 -39.32
CA LEU A 282 -6.45 6.64 -37.96
C LEU A 282 -6.71 5.38 -37.11
N LEU A 283 -5.68 4.96 -36.37
CA LEU A 283 -5.79 4.00 -35.28
C LEU A 283 -5.50 4.71 -33.97
N ILE A 284 -6.44 4.70 -33.02
CA ILE A 284 -6.24 5.33 -31.71
C ILE A 284 -6.58 4.37 -30.57
N LYS A 285 -5.74 4.29 -29.56
CA LYS A 285 -6.03 3.61 -28.31
C LYS A 285 -7.08 4.39 -27.53
N ILE A 286 -8.04 3.68 -26.94
CA ILE A 286 -9.03 4.26 -26.03
C ILE A 286 -9.22 3.31 -24.83
N PHE A 287 -9.90 3.78 -23.77
CA PHE A 287 -10.21 2.97 -22.61
C PHE A 287 -11.72 2.74 -22.49
N THR A 288 -12.36 3.39 -21.51
CA THR A 288 -13.82 3.39 -21.34
C THR A 288 -14.44 4.61 -22.03
N VAL A 289 -15.76 4.60 -22.15
CA VAL A 289 -16.55 5.62 -22.86
C VAL A 289 -17.77 6.05 -22.04
N PHE A 290 -17.54 6.35 -20.75
CA PHE A 290 -18.61 6.70 -19.81
C PHE A 290 -18.83 8.21 -19.66
N GLU A 291 -17.81 9.00 -19.98
CA GLU A 291 -17.80 10.45 -19.76
C GLU A 291 -18.02 11.23 -21.04
N HIS A 292 -18.57 12.44 -20.90
CA HIS A 292 -18.90 13.29 -22.04
C HIS A 292 -17.70 13.62 -22.94
N GLN A 293 -16.47 13.70 -22.39
CA GLN A 293 -15.27 13.97 -23.19
C GLN A 293 -15.04 12.88 -24.24
N SER A 294 -15.14 11.61 -23.84
CA SER A 294 -14.99 10.47 -24.75
C SER A 294 -16.12 10.43 -25.76
N ILE A 295 -17.37 10.65 -25.31
CA ILE A 295 -18.56 10.66 -26.17
C ILE A 295 -18.43 11.74 -27.25
N CYS A 296 -18.06 12.96 -26.87
CA CYS A 296 -17.85 14.06 -27.81
C CYS A 296 -16.74 13.74 -28.81
N LEU A 297 -15.62 13.18 -28.35
CA LEU A 297 -14.49 12.85 -29.22
C LEU A 297 -14.87 11.78 -30.27
N ILE A 298 -15.59 10.75 -29.85
CA ILE A 298 -16.08 9.69 -30.75
C ILE A 298 -17.12 10.26 -31.72
N TYR A 299 -17.98 11.18 -31.27
CA TYR A 299 -18.95 11.85 -32.13
C TYR A 299 -18.26 12.71 -33.20
N LEU A 300 -17.27 13.53 -32.81
CA LEU A 300 -16.43 14.30 -33.73
C LEU A 300 -15.80 13.39 -34.79
N LEU A 301 -15.20 12.28 -34.35
CA LEU A 301 -14.59 11.31 -35.25
C LEU A 301 -15.63 10.67 -36.18
N SER A 302 -16.82 10.36 -35.69
CA SER A 302 -17.91 9.78 -36.48
C SER A 302 -18.44 10.74 -37.54
N CYS A 303 -18.32 12.05 -37.33
CA CYS A 303 -18.66 13.07 -38.31
C CYS A 303 -17.58 13.24 -39.40
N VAL A 304 -16.30 12.96 -39.11
CA VAL A 304 -15.17 13.27 -40.00
C VAL A 304 -14.54 12.04 -40.66
N PHE A 305 -14.87 10.83 -40.20
CA PHE A 305 -14.49 9.57 -40.82
C PHE A 305 -15.71 8.83 -41.35
N LYS A 306 -15.55 8.10 -42.46
CA LYS A 306 -16.63 7.34 -43.08
C LYS A 306 -17.09 6.17 -42.21
N ASN A 307 -16.15 5.46 -41.59
CA ASN A 307 -16.43 4.27 -40.78
C ASN A 307 -15.63 4.33 -39.49
N ILE A 308 -16.21 3.80 -38.40
CA ILE A 308 -15.56 3.67 -37.10
C ILE A 308 -15.89 2.31 -36.47
N MET A 309 -14.87 1.70 -35.86
CA MET A 309 -15.04 0.45 -35.14
C MET A 309 -14.09 0.33 -33.95
N PHE A 310 -14.62 -0.23 -32.86
CA PHE A 310 -13.93 -0.54 -31.63
C PHE A 310 -13.47 -1.99 -31.66
N TYR A 311 -12.26 -2.24 -31.18
CA TYR A 311 -11.66 -3.55 -31.16
C TYR A 311 -10.79 -3.78 -29.93
N LYS A 312 -10.91 -4.95 -29.30
CA LYS A 312 -10.00 -5.40 -28.25
C LYS A 312 -9.18 -6.60 -28.74
N PRO A 313 -7.92 -6.40 -29.15
CA PRO A 313 -7.03 -7.47 -29.59
C PRO A 313 -6.97 -8.66 -28.61
N VAL A 314 -6.68 -9.87 -29.11
CA VAL A 314 -6.57 -11.06 -28.25
C VAL A 314 -5.40 -10.94 -27.29
N THR A 315 -4.31 -10.29 -27.71
CA THR A 315 -3.09 -10.11 -26.91
C THR A 315 -3.17 -8.96 -25.90
N SER A 316 -4.23 -8.15 -25.92
CA SER A 316 -4.49 -7.18 -24.84
C SER A 316 -4.90 -7.89 -23.55
N LYS A 317 -4.37 -7.42 -22.41
CA LYS A 317 -4.69 -7.99 -21.09
C LYS A 317 -6.21 -8.02 -20.88
N GLU A 318 -6.76 -9.21 -20.68
CA GLU A 318 -8.22 -9.42 -20.70
C GLU A 318 -8.98 -8.55 -19.67
N GLY A 319 -8.41 -8.36 -18.47
CA GLY A 319 -9.03 -7.60 -17.38
C GLY A 319 -8.81 -6.07 -17.41
N ASN A 320 -8.12 -5.53 -18.43
CA ASN A 320 -7.92 -4.08 -18.56
C ASN A 320 -9.00 -3.42 -19.42
N SER A 321 -9.13 -2.10 -19.33
CA SER A 321 -10.12 -1.34 -20.12
C SER A 321 -9.59 -0.92 -21.51
N GLU A 322 -8.35 -1.27 -21.86
CA GLU A 322 -7.72 -0.89 -23.14
C GLU A 322 -8.47 -1.51 -24.34
N THR A 323 -8.88 -0.67 -25.27
CA THR A 323 -9.43 -1.02 -26.58
C THR A 323 -8.84 -0.08 -27.64
N TYR A 324 -9.07 -0.36 -28.92
CA TYR A 324 -8.62 0.47 -30.03
C TYR A 324 -9.80 0.86 -30.90
N MET A 325 -9.78 2.09 -31.38
CA MET A 325 -10.73 2.59 -32.34
C MET A 325 -10.03 2.74 -33.70
N ILE A 326 -10.60 2.08 -34.71
CA ILE A 326 -10.16 2.13 -36.09
C ILE A 326 -11.09 3.07 -36.84
N CYS A 327 -10.53 4.08 -37.49
CA CYS A 327 -11.25 5.11 -38.24
C CYS A 327 -10.73 5.12 -39.69
N TRP A 328 -11.65 5.02 -40.66
CA TRP A 328 -11.27 4.95 -42.08
C TRP A 328 -11.82 6.11 -42.91
N ASN A 329 -11.04 6.48 -43.93
CA ASN A 329 -11.40 7.48 -44.93
C ASN A 329 -11.74 8.83 -44.29
N PHE A 330 -10.72 9.53 -43.81
CA PHE A 330 -10.85 10.88 -43.31
C PHE A 330 -11.39 11.83 -44.40
N LYS A 331 -12.36 12.69 -44.06
CA LYS A 331 -12.95 13.66 -45.00
C LYS A 331 -11.99 14.79 -45.42
N GLY A 332 -10.88 14.96 -44.70
CA GLY A 332 -9.85 15.97 -44.98
C GLY A 332 -9.92 17.19 -44.07
N THR A 333 -8.79 17.90 -43.92
CA THR A 333 -8.65 19.06 -43.03
C THR A 333 -9.52 20.24 -43.46
N GLU A 334 -9.80 20.39 -44.76
CA GLU A 334 -10.69 21.44 -45.30
C GLU A 334 -12.10 21.36 -44.70
N PHE A 335 -12.63 20.15 -44.50
CA PHE A 335 -13.93 19.92 -43.84
C PHE A 335 -13.99 20.48 -42.41
N LEU A 336 -12.83 20.54 -41.73
CA LEU A 336 -12.71 21.00 -40.35
C LEU A 336 -12.21 22.44 -40.22
N SER A 337 -11.93 23.13 -41.33
CA SER A 337 -11.30 24.46 -41.33
C SER A 337 -11.99 25.49 -40.42
N ALA A 338 -13.32 25.52 -40.38
CA ALA A 338 -14.10 26.41 -39.51
C ALA A 338 -14.07 26.01 -38.01
N TYR A 339 -13.74 24.76 -37.69
CA TYR A 339 -13.77 24.19 -36.34
C TYR A 339 -12.40 24.18 -35.67
N LEU A 340 -11.32 23.93 -36.43
CA LEU A 340 -9.97 23.78 -35.89
C LEU A 340 -9.52 24.96 -35.01
N PRO A 341 -9.75 26.24 -35.37
CA PRO A 341 -9.36 27.35 -34.52
C PRO A 341 -9.98 27.30 -33.11
N LYS A 342 -11.25 26.90 -33.00
CA LYS A 342 -11.96 26.78 -31.71
C LYS A 342 -11.51 25.56 -30.92
N LEU A 343 -11.29 24.44 -31.61
CA LEU A 343 -10.77 23.23 -30.98
C LEU A 343 -9.34 23.44 -30.44
N VAL A 344 -8.50 24.17 -31.17
CA VAL A 344 -7.13 24.50 -30.79
C VAL A 344 -7.07 25.43 -29.58
N GLN A 345 -8.07 26.31 -29.38
CA GLN A 345 -8.14 27.15 -28.17
C GLN A 345 -8.20 26.34 -26.88
N GLU A 346 -8.75 25.13 -26.91
CA GLU A 346 -8.83 24.20 -25.77
C GLU A 346 -7.68 23.16 -25.77
N TYR A 347 -6.72 23.26 -26.71
CA TYR A 347 -5.63 22.29 -26.83
C TYR A 347 -4.72 22.30 -25.59
N GLY A 348 -4.44 21.10 -25.05
CA GLY A 348 -3.59 20.94 -23.87
C GLY A 348 -4.21 21.45 -22.56
N LYS A 349 -5.41 22.05 -22.59
CA LYS A 349 -6.11 22.55 -21.41
C LYS A 349 -7.03 21.48 -20.82
N ASN A 350 -7.22 21.51 -19.51
CA ASN A 350 -8.33 20.83 -18.86
C ASN A 350 -9.55 21.75 -18.97
N SER A 351 -10.23 21.71 -20.11
CA SER A 351 -11.41 22.53 -20.36
C SER A 351 -12.46 22.34 -19.27
N SER A 352 -13.16 23.40 -18.87
CA SER A 352 -14.26 23.35 -17.89
C SER A 352 -15.63 23.17 -18.54
N LYS A 353 -15.69 23.09 -19.87
CA LYS A 353 -16.92 23.01 -20.67
C LYS A 353 -16.93 21.78 -21.57
N ALA A 354 -18.11 21.29 -21.92
CA ALA A 354 -18.25 20.15 -22.82
C ALA A 354 -18.05 20.59 -24.29
N MET A 355 -17.35 19.78 -25.09
CA MET A 355 -17.07 20.10 -26.50
C MET A 355 -18.36 20.30 -27.31
N PHE A 356 -19.36 19.45 -27.11
CA PHE A 356 -20.69 19.57 -27.72
C PHE A 356 -21.75 19.62 -26.64
N LYS A 357 -22.89 20.25 -26.95
CA LYS A 357 -24.07 20.18 -26.10
C LYS A 357 -24.63 18.78 -26.11
N LYS A 358 -25.32 18.37 -25.04
CA LYS A 358 -25.97 17.06 -25.02
C LYS A 358 -27.02 16.94 -26.13
N SER A 359 -27.73 18.04 -26.43
CA SER A 359 -28.73 18.13 -27.50
C SER A 359 -28.17 17.98 -28.91
N ASP A 360 -26.87 18.24 -29.10
CA ASP A 360 -26.23 18.16 -30.42
C ASP A 360 -25.87 16.71 -30.80
N ILE A 361 -25.92 15.80 -29.83
CA ILE A 361 -25.56 14.39 -30.02
C ILE A 361 -26.84 13.56 -30.23
N PRO A 362 -27.02 12.92 -31.40
CA PRO A 362 -28.21 12.13 -31.69
C PRO A 362 -28.42 10.98 -30.70
N GLU A 363 -29.67 10.76 -30.27
CA GLU A 363 -30.00 9.67 -29.35
C GLU A 363 -29.61 8.30 -29.92
N CYS A 364 -29.79 8.08 -31.23
CA CYS A 364 -29.38 6.83 -31.88
C CYS A 364 -27.86 6.58 -31.84
N PHE A 365 -27.05 7.63 -31.72
CA PHE A 365 -25.62 7.53 -31.51
C PHE A 365 -25.32 7.19 -30.04
N LEU A 366 -25.95 7.89 -29.10
CA LEU A 366 -25.80 7.61 -27.66
C LEU A 366 -26.14 6.15 -27.31
N GLN A 367 -27.20 5.60 -27.90
CA GLN A 367 -27.58 4.20 -27.71
C GLN A 367 -26.50 3.22 -28.21
N GLN A 368 -25.81 3.53 -29.30
CA GLN A 368 -24.67 2.74 -29.78
C GLN A 368 -23.47 2.83 -28.81
N ILE A 369 -23.19 4.01 -28.25
CA ILE A 369 -22.14 4.18 -27.24
C ILE A 369 -22.47 3.38 -25.97
N ILE A 370 -23.72 3.43 -25.51
CA ILE A 370 -24.20 2.63 -24.37
C ILE A 370 -24.02 1.13 -24.64
N ALA A 371 -24.40 0.65 -25.83
CA ALA A 371 -24.23 -0.75 -26.21
C ALA A 371 -22.75 -1.17 -26.26
N CYS A 372 -21.90 -0.32 -26.82
CA CYS A 372 -20.44 -0.51 -26.85
C CYS A 372 -19.86 -0.59 -25.42
N ALA A 373 -20.25 0.35 -24.54
CA ALA A 373 -19.85 0.40 -23.15
C ALA A 373 -20.27 -0.87 -22.37
N LYS A 374 -21.53 -1.30 -22.52
CA LYS A 374 -22.07 -2.53 -21.91
C LYS A 374 -21.26 -3.75 -22.37
N LEU A 375 -20.96 -3.88 -23.66
CA LEU A 375 -20.21 -5.01 -24.22
C LEU A 375 -18.82 -5.14 -23.60
N PHE A 376 -18.00 -4.08 -23.63
CA PHE A 376 -16.63 -4.15 -23.10
C PHE A 376 -16.59 -4.22 -21.57
N LYS A 377 -17.54 -3.59 -20.87
CA LYS A 377 -17.71 -3.75 -19.41
C LYS A 377 -17.97 -5.20 -19.03
N ASN A 378 -18.88 -5.88 -19.74
CA ASN A 378 -19.23 -7.27 -19.44
C ASN A 378 -18.02 -8.21 -19.59
N TYR A 379 -17.25 -8.06 -20.68
CA TYR A 379 -16.01 -8.82 -20.86
C TYR A 379 -15.01 -8.57 -19.72
N GLN A 380 -14.85 -7.31 -19.29
CA GLN A 380 -13.91 -6.97 -18.23
C GLN A 380 -14.33 -7.53 -16.87
N CYS A 381 -15.61 -7.38 -16.50
CA CYS A 381 -16.15 -7.92 -15.25
C CYS A 381 -16.00 -9.44 -15.18
N GLU A 382 -16.41 -10.14 -16.24
CA GLU A 382 -16.32 -11.60 -16.32
C GLU A 382 -14.89 -12.10 -16.08
N VAL A 383 -13.90 -11.44 -16.69
CA VAL A 383 -12.49 -11.81 -16.54
C VAL A 383 -11.99 -11.55 -15.11
N ILE A 384 -12.33 -10.40 -14.52
CA ILE A 384 -11.91 -10.06 -13.15
C ILE A 384 -12.48 -11.08 -12.16
N GLU A 385 -13.78 -11.34 -12.23
CA GLU A 385 -14.47 -12.24 -11.31
C GLU A 385 -13.99 -13.69 -11.45
N ASN A 386 -13.79 -14.16 -12.68
CA ASN A 386 -13.23 -15.48 -12.93
C ASN A 386 -11.81 -15.63 -12.38
N ASN A 387 -10.98 -14.58 -12.44
CA ASN A 387 -9.65 -14.62 -11.86
C ASN A 387 -9.67 -14.58 -10.32
N ILE A 388 -10.59 -13.83 -9.71
CA ILE A 388 -10.78 -13.81 -8.24
C ILE A 388 -11.21 -15.19 -7.76
N ALA A 389 -12.23 -15.79 -8.39
CA ALA A 389 -12.71 -17.12 -8.03
C ALA A 389 -11.61 -18.18 -8.18
N ALA A 390 -10.80 -18.09 -9.24
CA ALA A 390 -9.66 -18.98 -9.43
C ALA A 390 -8.57 -18.79 -8.37
N TYR A 391 -8.30 -17.54 -7.95
CA TYR A 391 -7.32 -17.23 -6.90
C TYR A 391 -7.74 -17.80 -5.54
N GLN A 392 -9.03 -17.66 -5.18
CA GLN A 392 -9.56 -18.07 -3.88
C GLN A 392 -9.72 -19.59 -3.74
N SER A 393 -9.87 -20.33 -4.84
CA SER A 393 -10.24 -21.74 -4.81
C SER A 393 -9.07 -22.73 -4.64
N CYS A 394 -7.80 -22.29 -4.61
CA CYS A 394 -6.60 -23.12 -4.39
C CYS A 394 -6.57 -24.47 -5.14
N ARG A 395 -7.19 -24.58 -6.34
CA ARG A 395 -7.33 -25.84 -7.09
C ARG A 395 -6.40 -25.89 -8.31
N ASN A 396 -5.48 -26.86 -8.31
CA ASN A 396 -4.52 -27.13 -9.41
C ASN A 396 -5.15 -27.68 -10.70
N ASN A 397 -6.41 -28.13 -10.70
CA ASN A 397 -7.02 -28.76 -11.89
C ASN A 397 -7.22 -27.81 -13.10
N SER A 398 -7.17 -26.48 -12.91
CA SER A 398 -7.41 -25.50 -14.00
C SER A 398 -6.16 -25.16 -14.83
N GLU A 399 -4.95 -25.55 -14.41
CA GLU A 399 -3.73 -25.19 -15.13
C GLU A 399 -3.58 -25.92 -16.47
N PHE A 400 -3.98 -27.19 -16.51
CA PHE A 400 -3.88 -28.01 -17.71
C PHE A 400 -4.81 -27.49 -18.82
N GLU A 401 -6.04 -27.11 -18.47
CA GLU A 401 -6.99 -26.53 -19.43
C GLU A 401 -6.53 -25.14 -19.91
N ASN A 402 -6.03 -24.27 -19.02
CA ASN A 402 -5.51 -22.97 -19.42
C ASN A 402 -4.31 -23.08 -20.36
N LYS A 403 -3.39 -24.02 -20.12
CA LYS A 403 -2.24 -24.28 -21.01
C LYS A 403 -2.69 -24.80 -22.37
N LYS A 404 -3.78 -25.58 -22.42
CA LYS A 404 -4.37 -26.04 -23.67
C LYS A 404 -5.05 -24.91 -24.44
N ILE A 405 -5.83 -24.07 -23.75
CA ILE A 405 -6.46 -22.89 -24.35
C ILE A 405 -5.39 -21.95 -24.90
N SER A 406 -4.30 -21.69 -24.16
CA SER A 406 -3.25 -20.78 -24.60
C SER A 406 -2.55 -21.24 -25.87
N LYS A 407 -2.30 -22.54 -25.99
CA LYS A 407 -1.77 -23.14 -27.21
C LYS A 407 -2.73 -22.97 -28.39
N LEU A 408 -4.01 -23.30 -28.22
CA LEU A 408 -5.04 -23.18 -29.28
C LEU A 408 -5.27 -21.73 -29.71
N VAL A 409 -5.24 -20.78 -28.77
CA VAL A 409 -5.31 -19.35 -29.07
C VAL A 409 -4.11 -18.93 -29.93
N ALA A 410 -2.90 -19.38 -29.60
CA ALA A 410 -1.72 -19.07 -30.39
C ALA A 410 -1.73 -19.74 -31.78
N ASP A 411 -2.19 -20.99 -31.88
CA ASP A 411 -2.41 -21.68 -33.17
C ASP A 411 -3.39 -20.90 -34.04
N LYS A 412 -4.53 -20.48 -33.47
CA LYS A 412 -5.53 -19.68 -34.18
C LYS A 412 -4.99 -18.32 -34.59
N PHE A 413 -4.24 -17.64 -33.71
CA PHE A 413 -3.64 -16.34 -34.02
C PHE A 413 -2.74 -16.43 -35.25
N LEU A 414 -1.83 -17.40 -35.31
CA LEU A 414 -0.92 -17.58 -36.44
C LEU A 414 -1.63 -18.04 -37.72
N LYS A 415 -2.77 -18.71 -37.59
CA LYS A 415 -3.63 -19.10 -38.73
C LYS A 415 -4.38 -17.89 -39.30
N ASP A 416 -5.00 -17.10 -38.44
CA ASP A 416 -5.85 -15.96 -38.84
C ASP A 416 -5.00 -14.74 -39.27
N PHE A 417 -3.79 -14.61 -38.70
CA PHE A 417 -2.85 -13.51 -38.96
C PHE A 417 -1.50 -14.11 -39.40
N PRO A 418 -1.40 -14.53 -40.66
CA PRO A 418 -0.22 -15.23 -41.15
C PRO A 418 1.03 -14.33 -41.14
N LEU A 419 2.15 -14.93 -40.74
CA LEU A 419 3.45 -14.29 -40.62
C LEU A 419 4.48 -14.96 -41.53
N GLN A 420 5.49 -14.19 -41.92
CA GLN A 420 6.65 -14.69 -42.66
C GLN A 420 7.93 -14.20 -41.98
N LYS A 421 8.97 -15.04 -41.99
CA LYS A 421 10.27 -14.63 -41.47
C LYS A 421 10.88 -13.59 -42.41
N LEU A 422 11.23 -12.44 -41.87
CA LEU A 422 11.81 -11.34 -42.63
C LEU A 422 13.35 -11.47 -42.70
N HIS A 423 13.95 -11.20 -43.87
CA HIS A 423 15.40 -11.13 -44.00
C HIS A 423 15.96 -9.99 -43.13
N MET A 424 17.16 -10.17 -42.56
CA MET A 424 17.74 -9.21 -41.62
C MET A 424 17.93 -7.81 -42.23
N ASP A 425 18.27 -7.73 -43.52
CA ASP A 425 18.46 -6.47 -44.25
C ASP A 425 17.16 -5.67 -44.48
N LEU A 426 16.00 -6.29 -44.24
CA LEU A 426 14.69 -5.66 -44.35
C LEU A 426 14.17 -5.16 -42.98
N GLN A 427 14.87 -5.48 -41.89
CA GLN A 427 14.61 -4.90 -40.56
C GLN A 427 15.15 -3.46 -40.50
N ILE A 428 14.56 -2.60 -39.68
CA ILE A 428 14.96 -1.18 -39.61
C ILE A 428 16.32 -1.04 -38.90
N VAL A 429 16.46 -1.66 -37.73
CA VAL A 429 17.66 -1.64 -36.88
C VAL A 429 18.29 -3.03 -36.80
N GLY A 430 17.46 -4.06 -36.64
CA GLY A 430 17.86 -5.44 -36.56
C GLY A 430 17.93 -5.99 -35.12
N ASN A 431 17.38 -7.19 -34.89
CA ASN A 431 17.32 -7.82 -33.57
C ASN A 431 18.71 -7.99 -32.90
N MET A 432 19.78 -8.19 -33.69
CA MET A 432 21.14 -8.31 -33.15
C MET A 432 21.62 -7.02 -32.47
N ARG A 433 21.32 -5.85 -33.04
CA ARG A 433 21.70 -4.56 -32.45
C ARG A 433 20.85 -4.24 -31.22
N LEU A 434 19.54 -4.47 -31.31
CA LEU A 434 18.59 -4.25 -30.21
C LEU A 434 18.88 -5.14 -28.98
N LYS A 435 19.41 -6.36 -29.16
CA LYS A 435 19.79 -7.27 -28.05
C LYS A 435 21.12 -6.92 -27.40
N LYS A 436 22.04 -6.22 -28.09
CA LYS A 436 23.36 -5.84 -27.54
C LYS A 436 23.27 -4.73 -26.50
N ILE A 437 22.25 -3.88 -26.59
CA ILE A 437 22.00 -2.81 -25.62
C ILE A 437 21.32 -3.42 -24.39
N LYS A 438 22.03 -3.40 -23.27
CA LYS A 438 21.38 -3.66 -21.97
C LYS A 438 20.52 -2.45 -21.65
N ASN A 439 19.23 -2.65 -21.44
CA ASN A 439 18.40 -1.65 -20.78
C ASN A 439 18.95 -1.48 -19.36
N ASN A 440 19.67 -0.38 -19.11
CA ASN A 440 20.25 -0.07 -17.78
C ASN A 440 19.22 0.35 -16.74
N HIS A 441 17.95 0.03 -16.98
CA HIS A 441 16.91 0.21 -15.98
C HIS A 441 17.08 -0.90 -14.95
N TRP A 442 17.85 -0.57 -13.91
CA TRP A 442 17.75 -1.25 -12.62
C TRP A 442 16.37 -0.94 -12.07
N ILE A 443 15.34 -1.62 -12.60
CA ILE A 443 14.05 -1.73 -11.96
C ILE A 443 14.27 -2.76 -10.87
N VAL A 444 14.66 -2.30 -9.67
CA VAL A 444 14.44 -3.11 -8.48
C VAL A 444 12.93 -3.35 -8.43
N GLU A 445 12.56 -4.62 -8.25
CA GLU A 445 11.18 -5.08 -8.30
C GLU A 445 10.26 -4.14 -7.52
N THR A 446 9.15 -3.73 -8.15
CA THR A 446 8.08 -2.99 -7.48
C THR A 446 7.75 -3.69 -6.17
N PRO A 447 7.60 -2.95 -5.05
CA PRO A 447 7.19 -3.55 -3.80
C PRO A 447 5.91 -4.37 -3.99
N ALA A 448 5.86 -5.54 -3.34
CA ALA A 448 4.76 -6.49 -3.38
C ALA A 448 3.53 -5.97 -2.60
N GLU A 449 3.02 -4.81 -2.98
CA GLU A 449 2.05 -4.05 -2.17
C GLU A 449 0.68 -3.95 -2.86
N SER A 450 -0.37 -3.93 -2.04
CA SER A 450 -1.75 -3.72 -2.47
C SER A 450 -2.04 -2.24 -2.76
N PHE A 451 -3.21 -1.95 -3.34
CA PHE A 451 -3.62 -0.56 -3.61
C PHE A 451 -3.79 0.24 -2.32
N ASN A 452 -4.38 -0.37 -1.28
CA ASN A 452 -4.60 0.29 0.00
C ASN A 452 -3.28 0.55 0.74
N GLU A 453 -2.33 -0.38 0.70
CA GLU A 453 -0.99 -0.17 1.26
C GLU A 453 -0.25 0.99 0.59
N ARG A 454 -0.36 1.12 -0.75
CA ARG A 454 0.20 2.29 -1.46
C ARG A 454 -0.47 3.60 -1.06
N LYS A 455 -1.78 3.59 -0.85
CA LYS A 455 -2.53 4.78 -0.41
C LYS A 455 -2.11 5.20 1.00
N GLU A 456 -2.00 4.25 1.93
CA GLU A 456 -1.52 4.50 3.29
C GLU A 456 -0.09 5.08 3.30
N LYS A 457 0.77 4.64 2.38
CA LYS A 457 2.12 5.20 2.21
C LYS A 457 2.15 6.59 1.60
N LEU A 458 1.22 6.92 0.72
CA LEU A 458 1.08 8.27 0.16
C LEU A 458 0.66 9.29 1.23
N ASP A 459 -0.07 8.83 2.27
CA ASP A 459 -0.48 9.65 3.41
C ASP A 459 0.65 9.92 4.42
N LEU A 460 1.84 9.31 4.24
CA LEU A 460 3.01 9.53 5.10
C LEU A 460 3.68 10.88 4.82
N LYS A 461 4.25 11.51 5.86
CA LYS A 461 5.04 12.73 5.71
C LYS A 461 6.27 12.47 4.82
N PRO A 462 6.75 13.45 4.02
CA PRO A 462 7.92 13.29 3.15
C PRO A 462 9.15 12.70 3.85
N ALA A 463 9.45 13.11 5.08
CA ALA A 463 10.56 12.57 5.87
C ALA A 463 10.40 11.07 6.20
N GLN A 464 9.17 10.64 6.53
CA GLN A 464 8.86 9.23 6.78
C GLN A 464 8.99 8.38 5.52
N ARG A 465 8.52 8.91 4.38
CA ARG A 465 8.71 8.26 3.07
C ARG A 465 10.19 8.13 2.74
N LEU A 466 11.00 9.16 3.02
CA LEU A 466 12.44 9.16 2.76
C LEU A 466 13.14 8.04 3.53
N LEU A 467 12.85 7.88 4.82
CA LEU A 467 13.42 6.81 5.65
C LEU A 467 13.13 5.41 5.08
N MET A 468 11.94 5.18 4.54
CA MET A 468 11.57 3.90 3.93
C MET A 468 12.39 3.57 2.67
N PHE A 469 12.82 4.59 1.91
CA PHE A 469 13.65 4.38 0.73
C PHE A 469 15.15 4.25 1.05
N LEU A 470 15.60 4.78 2.19
CA LEU A 470 17.00 4.73 2.59
C LEU A 470 17.42 3.38 3.18
N ASP A 471 16.51 2.67 3.86
CA ASP A 471 16.82 1.37 4.47
C ASP A 471 17.24 0.28 3.46
N PRO A 472 16.57 0.14 2.28
CA PRO A 472 17.01 -0.78 1.23
C PRO A 472 18.36 -0.40 0.59
N LEU A 473 18.77 0.88 0.64
CA LEU A 473 20.07 1.30 0.10
C LEU A 473 21.25 0.92 0.99
N LYS A 474 21.02 0.73 2.30
CA LYS A 474 22.05 0.31 3.27
C LYS A 474 22.55 -1.11 3.03
N SER A 475 21.75 -1.97 2.38
CA SER A 475 22.07 -3.39 2.14
C SER A 475 22.80 -3.66 0.81
N LEU A 476 22.97 -2.66 -0.06
CA LEU A 476 23.76 -2.80 -1.28
C LEU A 476 25.24 -2.94 -0.93
N GLU A 477 25.99 -3.83 -1.60
CA GLU A 477 27.43 -4.02 -1.35
C GLU A 477 28.30 -2.80 -1.76
N PRO A 478 29.45 -2.55 -1.12
CA PRO A 478 30.37 -1.48 -1.55
C PRO A 478 30.98 -1.78 -2.91
N VAL A 479 30.93 -0.79 -3.80
CA VAL A 479 31.61 -0.85 -5.10
C VAL A 479 33.03 -0.29 -4.96
N ALA A 480 33.96 -0.76 -5.81
CA ALA A 480 35.30 -0.22 -6.03
C ALA A 480 35.38 1.30 -5.78
N LYS A 481 36.31 1.71 -4.90
CA LYS A 481 36.43 3.09 -4.39
C LYS A 481 36.94 4.10 -5.43
N VAL A 482 37.50 3.65 -6.57
CA VAL A 482 38.05 4.52 -7.61
C VAL A 482 37.77 3.96 -9.00
N PHE A 483 37.34 4.81 -9.93
CA PHE A 483 37.22 4.50 -11.35
C PHE A 483 38.09 5.48 -12.16
N VAL A 484 38.92 4.98 -13.07
CA VAL A 484 39.83 5.80 -13.89
C VAL A 484 39.41 5.74 -15.35
N PHE A 485 39.32 6.90 -15.97
CA PHE A 485 38.97 7.08 -17.37
C PHE A 485 40.08 7.82 -18.12
N LYS A 486 40.41 7.35 -19.32
CA LYS A 486 41.30 8.04 -20.25
C LYS A 486 40.50 8.48 -21.47
N PRO A 487 40.48 9.78 -21.82
CA PRO A 487 39.82 10.23 -23.04
C PRO A 487 40.44 9.55 -24.27
N SER A 488 39.60 9.00 -25.15
CA SER A 488 40.05 8.42 -26.43
C SER A 488 40.20 9.52 -27.49
N ASP A 489 41.05 9.31 -28.49
CA ASP A 489 41.23 10.24 -29.64
C ASP A 489 40.03 10.26 -30.62
N LEU A 490 38.83 9.86 -30.17
CA LEU A 490 37.62 9.84 -31.00
C LEU A 490 37.19 11.27 -31.37
N HIS A 491 36.60 11.44 -32.55
CA HIS A 491 36.13 12.73 -33.08
C HIS A 491 35.34 13.54 -32.04
N ILE A 492 35.84 14.74 -31.72
CA ILE A 492 35.24 15.66 -30.76
C ILE A 492 34.21 16.52 -31.50
N ASP A 493 33.16 15.95 -32.08
CA ASP A 493 32.12 16.78 -32.72
C ASP A 493 31.11 17.26 -31.68
N THR A 494 31.05 18.59 -31.49
CA THR A 494 30.10 19.21 -30.55
C THR A 494 28.75 19.36 -31.23
N CYS A 495 27.74 18.68 -30.70
CA CYS A 495 26.35 18.80 -31.12
C CYS A 495 25.55 19.37 -29.95
N ILE A 496 25.27 20.67 -29.99
CA ILE A 496 24.56 21.35 -28.91
C ILE A 496 23.06 21.20 -29.12
N THR A 497 22.38 20.59 -28.15
CA THR A 497 20.92 20.43 -28.13
C THR A 497 20.33 21.34 -27.07
N LEU A 498 19.38 22.19 -27.46
CA LEU A 498 18.65 23.09 -26.59
C LEU A 498 17.27 22.51 -26.25
N GLY A 499 16.70 22.87 -25.11
CA GLY A 499 15.32 22.54 -24.79
C GLY A 499 14.79 23.27 -23.58
N LYS A 500 13.58 22.88 -23.16
CA LYS A 500 12.85 23.56 -22.10
C LYS A 500 13.57 23.50 -20.75
N PRO A 501 13.69 24.61 -20.00
CA PRO A 501 14.24 24.62 -18.65
C PRO A 501 13.45 23.71 -17.71
N TYR A 502 14.16 22.98 -16.85
CA TYR A 502 13.56 22.22 -15.75
C TYR A 502 14.29 22.49 -14.44
N ARG A 503 13.53 22.54 -13.34
CA ARG A 503 14.06 22.76 -11.99
C ARG A 503 14.42 21.46 -11.27
N ARG A 504 14.06 20.30 -11.83
CA ARG A 504 14.23 19.00 -11.18
C ARG A 504 14.55 17.89 -12.16
N VAL A 505 15.64 17.16 -11.92
CA VAL A 505 15.97 15.93 -12.65
C VAL A 505 14.93 14.88 -12.25
N SER A 506 14.00 14.59 -13.15
CA SER A 506 12.88 13.65 -12.93
C SER A 506 13.14 12.27 -13.55
N SER A 507 14.11 12.18 -14.44
CA SER A 507 14.68 10.94 -14.94
C SER A 507 16.16 11.14 -15.26
N SER A 508 16.92 10.05 -15.27
CA SER A 508 18.31 10.06 -15.71
C SER A 508 18.65 8.71 -16.31
N ARG A 509 19.45 8.73 -17.35
CA ARG A 509 19.97 7.53 -18.03
C ARG A 509 21.31 7.06 -17.46
N PHE A 510 21.90 7.85 -16.56
CA PHE A 510 23.19 7.59 -15.93
C PHE A 510 23.05 7.00 -14.53
N CYS A 511 21.82 6.94 -13.99
CA CYS A 511 21.55 6.29 -12.71
C CYS A 511 20.21 5.54 -12.71
N ALA A 512 20.01 4.69 -11.70
CA ALA A 512 18.77 3.94 -11.54
C ALA A 512 17.60 4.88 -11.19
N THR A 513 16.40 4.58 -11.68
CA THR A 513 15.18 5.39 -11.41
C THR A 513 14.97 5.67 -9.93
N GLN A 514 15.16 4.67 -9.07
CA GLN A 514 14.97 4.81 -7.62
C GLN A 514 15.92 5.81 -6.98
N ILE A 515 17.13 5.94 -7.51
CA ILE A 515 18.12 6.91 -7.03
C ILE A 515 17.64 8.33 -7.33
N VAL A 516 17.06 8.55 -8.52
CA VAL A 516 16.44 9.84 -8.88
C VAL A 516 15.23 10.14 -7.99
N ASP A 517 14.40 9.12 -7.71
CA ASP A 517 13.23 9.26 -6.83
C ASP A 517 13.65 9.65 -5.40
N ILE A 518 14.67 8.99 -4.87
CA ILE A 518 15.25 9.29 -3.54
C ILE A 518 15.84 10.70 -3.54
N TYR A 519 16.67 11.03 -4.54
CA TYR A 519 17.21 12.38 -4.72
C TYR A 519 16.07 13.41 -4.66
N ASN A 520 15.03 13.26 -5.46
CA ASN A 520 13.89 14.19 -5.50
C ASN A 520 13.11 14.28 -4.17
N LEU A 521 13.05 13.20 -3.41
CA LEU A 521 12.39 13.16 -2.10
C LEU A 521 13.21 13.90 -1.03
N ILE A 522 14.55 13.81 -1.08
CA ILE A 522 15.45 14.60 -0.23
C ILE A 522 15.17 16.09 -0.43
N PHE A 523 15.10 16.56 -1.67
CA PHE A 523 14.74 17.96 -1.97
C PHE A 523 13.38 18.34 -1.41
N GLN A 524 12.38 17.46 -1.57
CA GLN A 524 11.05 17.74 -1.03
C GLN A 524 11.05 17.90 0.50
N VAL A 525 11.88 17.14 1.21
CA VAL A 525 12.06 17.28 2.67
C VAL A 525 12.77 18.60 3.01
N VAL A 526 13.88 18.91 2.33
CA VAL A 526 14.66 20.15 2.53
C VAL A 526 13.82 21.40 2.27
N ASP A 527 13.02 21.41 1.21
CA ASP A 527 12.23 22.58 0.80
C ASP A 527 11.01 22.81 1.71
N MET A 528 10.42 21.76 2.30
CA MET A 528 9.17 21.86 3.07
C MET A 528 9.37 21.95 4.59
N GLU A 529 10.50 21.48 5.13
CA GLU A 529 10.77 21.49 6.56
C GLU A 529 11.93 22.45 6.87
N SER A 530 11.60 23.72 7.16
CA SER A 530 12.58 24.80 7.43
C SER A 530 13.56 24.54 8.58
N ASN A 531 13.33 23.47 9.35
CA ASN A 531 14.11 23.07 10.52
C ASN A 531 14.93 21.79 10.30
N LEU A 532 14.83 21.13 9.14
CA LEU A 532 15.67 19.98 8.80
C LEU A 532 16.86 20.42 7.95
N ARG A 533 18.01 20.59 8.62
CA ARG A 533 19.31 20.67 7.93
C ARG A 533 19.76 19.26 7.59
N LEU A 534 19.45 18.79 6.38
CA LEU A 534 20.19 17.66 5.81
C LEU A 534 21.65 18.09 5.67
N SER A 535 22.52 17.60 6.56
CA SER A 535 23.95 17.83 6.45
C SER A 535 24.48 17.01 5.29
N LEU A 536 24.65 17.70 4.16
CA LEU A 536 25.71 17.41 3.21
C LEU A 536 27.05 17.26 3.98
N PRO A 537 28.10 16.65 3.39
CA PRO A 537 29.39 16.45 4.04
C PRO A 537 29.78 17.63 4.92
N THR A 538 30.04 17.39 6.21
CA THR A 538 30.27 18.47 7.18
C THR A 538 31.46 19.32 6.71
N GLU A 539 31.47 20.61 7.05
CA GLU A 539 32.64 21.47 6.72
C GLU A 539 33.95 20.86 7.24
N THR A 540 33.88 20.15 8.37
CA THR A 540 34.97 19.35 8.92
C THR A 540 35.40 18.20 7.99
N ALA A 541 34.45 17.39 7.50
CA ALA A 541 34.74 16.29 6.56
C ALA A 541 35.35 16.80 5.24
N ILE A 542 34.88 17.97 4.76
CA ILE A 542 35.45 18.62 3.57
C ILE A 542 36.91 19.05 3.86
N ALA A 543 37.17 19.69 4.99
CA ALA A 543 38.52 20.13 5.36
C ALA A 543 39.51 18.96 5.53
N GLU A 544 39.08 17.87 6.17
CA GLU A 544 39.87 16.64 6.32
C GLU A 544 40.26 16.04 4.97
N TYR A 545 39.35 16.09 4.00
CA TYR A 545 39.64 15.61 2.65
C TYR A 545 40.53 16.52 1.85
N GLU A 546 40.35 17.84 1.97
CA GLU A 546 41.26 18.80 1.37
C GLU A 546 42.68 18.56 1.89
N HIS A 547 42.84 18.31 3.18
CA HIS A 547 44.13 17.94 3.76
C HIS A 547 44.67 16.61 3.19
N LYS A 548 43.82 15.59 3.01
CA LYS A 548 44.20 14.33 2.35
C LYS A 548 44.63 14.54 0.88
N LEU A 549 43.97 15.44 0.16
CA LEU A 549 44.31 15.80 -1.22
C LEU A 549 45.65 16.54 -1.29
N GLN A 550 45.96 17.43 -0.33
CA GLN A 550 47.27 18.11 -0.23
C GLN A 550 48.43 17.12 -0.10
N GLN A 551 48.21 15.96 0.51
CA GLN A 551 49.23 14.92 0.65
C GLN A 551 49.40 14.07 -0.62
N LEU A 552 48.36 14.00 -1.47
CA LEU A 552 48.34 13.15 -2.66
C LEU A 552 48.71 13.89 -3.95
N TYR A 553 48.48 15.20 -4.01
CA TYR A 553 48.64 16.02 -5.20
C TYR A 553 49.42 17.30 -4.88
N ASN A 554 50.52 17.54 -5.61
CA ASN A 554 51.42 18.68 -5.34
C ASN A 554 50.81 20.02 -5.77
N THR A 555 50.06 20.07 -6.88
CA THR A 555 49.46 21.29 -7.44
C THR A 555 48.07 21.01 -8.02
N TYR A 556 47.02 21.58 -7.44
CA TYR A 556 45.64 21.34 -7.87
C TYR A 556 44.72 22.56 -7.64
N LYS A 557 43.60 22.61 -8.36
CA LYS A 557 42.48 23.54 -8.11
C LYS A 557 41.21 22.77 -7.77
N ILE A 558 40.46 23.25 -6.78
CA ILE A 558 39.18 22.65 -6.36
C ILE A 558 38.02 23.57 -6.75
N ILE A 559 36.98 22.98 -7.32
CA ILE A 559 35.67 23.60 -7.51
C ILE A 559 34.64 22.84 -6.65
N LYS A 560 33.89 23.58 -5.83
CA LYS A 560 32.87 23.03 -4.92
C LYS A 560 31.48 23.31 -5.47
N PHE A 561 30.70 22.27 -5.72
CA PHE A 561 29.30 22.37 -6.13
C PHE A 561 28.39 22.02 -4.96
N ARG A 562 27.29 22.78 -4.80
CA ARG A 562 26.20 22.39 -3.90
C ARG A 562 25.36 21.33 -4.60
N TYR A 563 25.02 20.26 -3.87
CA TYR A 563 24.17 19.18 -4.37
C TYR A 563 22.79 19.67 -4.88
N THR A 564 22.39 20.89 -4.53
CA THR A 564 21.12 21.53 -4.87
C THR A 564 21.08 22.27 -6.21
N GLU A 565 22.22 22.50 -6.85
CA GLU A 565 22.36 23.48 -7.95
C GLU A 565 22.61 22.86 -9.33
N ILE A 566 22.08 21.66 -9.61
CA ILE A 566 22.28 20.96 -10.90
C ILE A 566 21.77 21.78 -12.12
N TYR A 567 20.86 22.73 -11.91
CA TYR A 567 20.07 23.35 -12.98
C TYR A 567 20.71 24.60 -13.60
N ASN A 568 21.84 25.06 -13.08
CA ASN A 568 22.50 26.26 -13.57
C ASN A 568 23.70 25.93 -14.47
N ASN A 569 23.39 25.51 -15.70
CA ASN A 569 24.42 25.18 -16.69
C ASN A 569 25.35 26.38 -16.94
N SER A 570 24.82 27.60 -17.03
CA SER A 570 25.61 28.79 -17.34
C SER A 570 26.64 29.13 -16.25
N GLN A 571 26.25 29.06 -14.97
CA GLN A 571 27.19 29.22 -13.85
C GLN A 571 28.24 28.11 -13.80
N THR A 572 27.82 26.86 -14.02
CA THR A 572 28.72 25.71 -14.03
C THR A 572 29.77 25.82 -15.14
N ILE A 573 29.35 26.20 -16.35
CA ILE A 573 30.24 26.41 -17.49
C ILE A 573 31.20 27.54 -17.18
N LEU A 574 30.72 28.68 -16.68
CA LEU A 574 31.54 29.84 -16.37
C LEU A 574 32.65 29.49 -15.36
N LEU A 575 32.28 28.80 -14.28
CA LEU A 575 33.21 28.45 -13.20
C LEU A 575 34.30 27.48 -13.67
N ILE A 576 33.94 26.47 -14.46
CA ILE A 576 34.90 25.54 -15.04
C ILE A 576 35.76 26.25 -16.09
N LYS A 577 35.17 27.06 -16.97
CA LYS A 577 35.88 27.85 -18.00
C LYS A 577 36.95 28.75 -17.38
N THR A 578 36.60 29.58 -16.40
CA THR A 578 37.55 30.51 -15.76
C THR A 578 38.66 29.74 -15.03
N THR A 579 38.34 28.59 -14.44
CA THR A 579 39.34 27.73 -13.82
C THR A 579 40.30 27.15 -14.86
N LEU A 580 39.80 26.61 -15.98
CA LEU A 580 40.62 26.07 -17.08
C LEU A 580 41.56 27.12 -17.69
N GLN A 581 41.14 28.39 -17.76
CA GLN A 581 41.96 29.49 -18.28
C GLN A 581 43.13 29.84 -17.36
N THR A 582 43.04 29.51 -16.07
CA THR A 582 44.07 29.82 -15.07
C THR A 582 44.95 28.63 -14.70
N LEU A 583 44.67 27.42 -15.21
CA LEU A 583 45.47 26.22 -14.93
C LEU A 583 46.79 26.22 -15.72
N GLN A 584 47.87 25.80 -15.06
CA GLN A 584 49.18 25.56 -15.67
C GLN A 584 49.33 24.09 -16.09
N ASN A 585 50.20 23.82 -17.09
CA ASN A 585 50.46 22.45 -17.53
C ASN A 585 50.99 21.61 -16.36
N GLY A 586 50.45 20.41 -16.17
CA GLY A 586 50.79 19.54 -15.04
C GLY A 586 49.83 19.61 -13.84
N GLU A 587 49.06 20.70 -13.70
CA GLU A 587 48.13 20.87 -12.56
C GLU A 587 46.92 19.92 -12.64
N HIS A 588 46.33 19.62 -11.49
CA HIS A 588 45.09 18.82 -11.37
C HIS A 588 43.86 19.71 -11.15
N LEU A 589 42.68 19.28 -11.62
CA LEU A 589 41.41 19.92 -11.34
C LEU A 589 40.48 18.95 -10.62
N ILE A 590 39.93 19.34 -9.47
CA ILE A 590 39.07 18.49 -8.64
C ILE A 590 37.70 19.15 -8.52
N LEU A 591 36.64 18.41 -8.87
CA LEU A 591 35.26 18.82 -8.68
C LEU A 591 34.66 18.04 -7.51
N LEU A 592 34.22 18.75 -6.48
CA LEU A 592 33.50 18.19 -5.33
C LEU A 592 32.00 18.43 -5.48
N GLY A 593 31.17 17.39 -5.31
CA GLY A 593 29.71 17.49 -5.39
C GLY A 593 29.14 17.63 -6.80
N PHE A 594 29.94 17.39 -7.85
CA PHE A 594 29.49 17.46 -9.24
C PHE A 594 28.67 16.21 -9.62
N LEU A 595 27.37 16.39 -9.88
CA LEU A 595 26.44 15.28 -10.12
C LEU A 595 26.34 14.91 -11.60
N LEU A 596 26.64 13.65 -11.91
CA LEU A 596 26.62 13.09 -13.29
C LEU A 596 25.24 12.54 -13.64
N LEU A 597 24.20 13.35 -13.42
CA LEU A 597 22.80 12.98 -13.61
C LEU A 597 22.23 13.39 -14.97
N THR A 598 22.82 14.37 -15.63
CA THR A 598 22.31 14.95 -16.88
C THR A 598 23.28 14.72 -18.04
N GLN A 599 22.75 14.67 -19.26
CA GLN A 599 23.55 14.59 -20.49
C GLN A 599 24.50 15.76 -20.61
N PHE A 600 24.04 16.96 -20.28
CA PHE A 600 24.88 18.14 -20.21
C PHE A 600 26.09 17.91 -19.30
N ASN A 601 25.89 17.48 -18.05
CA ASN A 601 27.00 17.29 -17.10
C ASN A 601 27.97 16.21 -17.58
N VAL A 602 27.47 15.07 -18.07
CA VAL A 602 28.31 13.98 -18.57
C VAL A 602 29.09 14.39 -19.81
N GLY A 603 28.41 14.98 -20.80
CA GLY A 603 29.02 15.42 -22.05
C GLY A 603 30.01 16.57 -21.85
N PHE A 604 29.73 17.48 -20.92
CA PHE A 604 30.62 18.59 -20.61
C PHE A 604 31.90 18.12 -19.91
N ILE A 605 31.79 17.20 -18.95
CA ILE A 605 32.96 16.56 -18.32
C ILE A 605 33.78 15.78 -19.36
N TYR A 606 33.12 15.07 -20.28
CA TYR A 606 33.80 14.39 -21.39
C TYR A 606 34.55 15.40 -22.28
N LEU A 607 33.94 16.51 -22.68
CA LEU A 607 34.60 17.56 -23.45
C LEU A 607 35.85 18.09 -22.72
N VAL A 608 35.70 18.46 -21.44
CA VAL A 608 36.80 18.99 -20.61
C VAL A 608 37.91 17.96 -20.39
N SER A 609 37.58 16.67 -20.30
CA SER A 609 38.55 15.60 -20.04
C SER A 609 39.68 15.51 -21.07
N HIS A 610 39.45 15.96 -22.30
CA HIS A 610 40.47 15.96 -23.36
C HIS A 610 41.63 16.93 -23.10
N MET A 611 41.48 17.83 -22.13
CA MET A 611 42.56 18.70 -21.66
C MET A 611 43.40 18.05 -20.54
N PHE A 612 43.18 16.77 -20.23
CA PHE A 612 43.83 16.05 -19.13
C PHE A 612 44.28 14.66 -19.59
N GLU A 613 45.26 14.06 -18.91
CA GLU A 613 45.74 12.71 -19.26
C GLU A 613 44.75 11.61 -18.87
N ASN A 614 44.10 11.77 -17.72
CA ASN A 614 43.07 10.88 -17.22
C ASN A 614 42.16 11.61 -16.23
N VAL A 615 40.97 11.07 -16.02
CA VAL A 615 39.97 11.53 -15.06
C VAL A 615 39.68 10.38 -14.11
N GLU A 616 39.81 10.65 -12.82
CA GLU A 616 39.48 9.69 -11.77
C GLU A 616 38.19 10.09 -11.05
N PHE A 617 37.34 9.11 -10.79
CA PHE A 617 36.14 9.25 -9.98
C PHE A 617 36.44 8.55 -8.66
N ALA A 618 36.78 9.32 -7.63
CA ALA A 618 37.14 8.81 -6.32
C ALA A 618 35.94 8.93 -5.37
N MET A 619 35.62 7.83 -4.70
CA MET A 619 34.56 7.74 -3.71
C MET A 619 35.17 7.83 -2.31
N ASP A 620 34.78 8.84 -1.54
CA ASP A 620 35.14 8.96 -0.12
C ASP A 620 33.89 8.81 0.74
N ASP A 621 33.99 8.05 1.84
CA ASP A 621 32.87 7.65 2.69
C ASP A 621 32.18 8.84 3.38
N ASN A 622 32.87 9.98 3.55
CA ASN A 622 32.33 11.16 4.25
C ASN A 622 31.84 12.30 3.32
N ILE A 623 32.16 12.24 2.02
CA ILE A 623 32.14 13.42 1.13
C ILE A 623 31.50 13.14 -0.23
N GLY A 624 31.56 11.88 -0.64
CA GLY A 624 30.83 11.35 -1.79
C GLY A 624 31.74 11.15 -2.97
N CYS A 625 31.21 11.41 -4.16
CA CYS A 625 31.98 11.35 -5.40
C CYS A 625 32.76 12.65 -5.62
N SER A 626 34.05 12.50 -5.92
CA SER A 626 34.90 13.57 -6.44
C SER A 626 35.40 13.22 -7.84
N VAL A 627 35.41 14.21 -8.73
CA VAL A 627 35.93 14.08 -10.11
C VAL A 627 37.29 14.74 -10.17
N ILE A 628 38.34 13.96 -10.37
CA ILE A 628 39.75 14.39 -10.34
C ILE A 628 40.31 14.30 -11.76
N PHE A 629 40.44 15.44 -12.42
CA PHE A 629 41.13 15.57 -13.70
C PHE A 629 42.63 15.69 -13.47
N LYS A 630 43.41 14.75 -14.01
CA LYS A 630 44.85 14.67 -13.75
C LYS A 630 45.70 15.17 -14.92
N ASN A 631 46.73 15.95 -14.56
CA ASN A 631 47.77 16.41 -15.48
C ASN A 631 47.20 17.22 -16.65
N PHE A 632 46.88 18.48 -16.37
CA PHE A 632 46.36 19.42 -17.36
C PHE A 632 47.35 19.63 -18.51
N LYS A 633 46.82 19.58 -19.73
CA LYS A 633 47.51 19.88 -20.98
C LYS A 633 46.64 20.84 -21.78
N LYS A 634 47.10 22.08 -21.94
CA LYS A 634 46.35 23.10 -22.68
C LYS A 634 46.11 22.65 -24.13
N ARG A 635 44.83 22.60 -24.54
CA ARG A 635 44.39 22.37 -25.93
C ARG A 635 43.45 23.48 -26.36
N GLU A 636 43.93 24.39 -27.21
CA GLU A 636 43.15 25.56 -27.68
C GLU A 636 41.84 25.16 -28.37
N LEU A 637 41.84 24.03 -29.10
CA LEU A 637 40.63 23.50 -29.74
C LEU A 637 39.50 23.24 -28.73
N ILE A 638 39.83 22.73 -27.53
CA ILE A 638 38.83 22.42 -26.49
C ILE A 638 38.39 23.70 -25.78
N LEU A 639 39.32 24.62 -25.49
CA LEU A 639 38.98 25.92 -24.91
C LEU A 639 38.01 26.70 -25.79
N ASN A 640 38.24 26.72 -27.11
CA ASN A 640 37.33 27.35 -28.07
C ASN A 640 35.94 26.71 -28.07
N LYS A 641 35.85 25.39 -27.90
CA LYS A 641 34.56 24.68 -27.79
C LYS A 641 33.84 24.99 -26.48
N VAL A 642 34.56 25.03 -25.36
CA VAL A 642 34.00 25.43 -24.06
C VAL A 642 33.51 26.89 -24.12
N GLU A 643 34.25 27.78 -24.78
CA GLU A 643 33.85 29.17 -25.03
C GLU A 643 32.57 29.26 -25.86
N GLN A 644 32.46 28.45 -26.92
CA GLN A 644 31.26 28.36 -27.75
C GLN A 644 30.04 27.90 -26.94
N VAL A 645 30.19 26.85 -26.13
CA VAL A 645 29.14 26.34 -25.24
C VAL A 645 28.69 27.42 -24.24
N TYR A 646 29.65 28.17 -23.67
CA TYR A 646 29.34 29.28 -22.76
C TYR A 646 28.53 30.40 -23.43
N LYS A 647 28.95 30.86 -24.62
CA LYS A 647 28.26 31.92 -25.37
C LYS A 647 26.81 31.54 -25.71
N ILE A 648 26.57 30.27 -26.04
CA ILE A 648 25.22 29.76 -26.31
C ILE A 648 24.39 29.75 -25.02
N ALA A 649 24.96 29.23 -23.92
CA ALA A 649 24.28 29.23 -22.62
C ALA A 649 23.88 30.65 -22.17
N GLU A 650 24.77 31.63 -22.35
CA GLU A 650 24.53 33.03 -21.97
C GLU A 650 23.45 33.70 -22.84
N ASN A 651 23.47 33.46 -24.16
CA ASN A 651 22.50 34.03 -25.08
C ASN A 651 21.10 33.42 -24.92
N ASP A 652 20.99 32.10 -24.74
CA ASP A 652 19.70 31.41 -24.70
C ASP A 652 19.01 31.41 -23.33
N THR A 653 19.72 31.79 -22.26
CA THR A 653 19.07 32.15 -20.97
C THR A 653 18.09 33.32 -21.17
N LYS A 654 18.30 34.18 -22.18
CA LYS A 654 17.38 35.28 -22.54
C LYS A 654 16.15 34.80 -23.33
N ASN A 655 16.20 33.60 -23.91
CA ASN A 655 15.14 32.98 -24.73
C ASN A 655 14.40 31.84 -24.00
N ASP A 656 14.55 31.73 -22.67
CA ASP A 656 13.95 30.70 -21.82
C ASP A 656 14.26 29.24 -22.26
N ASN A 657 15.51 28.98 -22.70
CA ASN A 657 16.01 27.65 -23.06
C ASN A 657 17.25 27.26 -22.23
N ILE A 658 17.50 25.95 -22.10
CA ILE A 658 18.73 25.40 -21.51
C ILE A 658 19.46 24.47 -22.50
N ILE A 659 20.76 24.31 -22.30
CA ILE A 659 21.56 23.29 -23.00
C ILE A 659 21.26 21.92 -22.37
N LEU A 660 20.63 21.02 -23.12
CA LEU A 660 20.37 19.64 -22.68
C LEU A 660 21.59 18.75 -22.88
N SER A 661 22.32 18.95 -23.98
CA SER A 661 23.52 18.19 -24.32
C SER A 661 24.50 19.02 -25.15
N VAL A 662 25.79 18.70 -25.06
CA VAL A 662 26.89 19.30 -25.85
C VAL A 662 27.46 18.35 -26.91
N MET A 663 26.94 17.13 -26.98
CA MET A 663 27.35 16.08 -27.90
C MET A 663 26.15 15.16 -28.22
N SER A 664 26.25 14.34 -29.26
CA SER A 664 25.12 13.51 -29.66
C SER A 664 24.80 12.45 -28.59
N VAL A 665 23.51 12.17 -28.41
CA VAL A 665 23.00 11.11 -27.54
C VAL A 665 23.70 9.78 -27.82
N THR A 666 23.85 9.43 -29.11
CA THR A 666 24.52 8.20 -29.54
C THR A 666 25.96 8.13 -29.08
N ASP A 667 26.71 9.23 -29.19
CA ASP A 667 28.10 9.26 -28.74
C ASP A 667 28.15 9.09 -27.21
N ILE A 668 27.34 9.84 -26.46
CA ILE A 668 27.28 9.77 -24.98
C ILE A 668 27.04 8.35 -24.49
N TYR A 669 26.15 7.59 -25.14
CA TYR A 669 25.78 6.24 -24.69
C TYR A 669 26.73 5.14 -25.19
N GLU A 670 27.48 5.36 -26.27
CA GLU A 670 28.59 4.47 -26.63
C GLU A 670 29.74 4.55 -25.61
N PHE A 671 29.89 5.69 -24.93
CA PHE A 671 30.74 5.80 -23.74
C PHE A 671 30.13 5.03 -22.57
N LYS A 672 30.58 3.77 -22.36
CA LYS A 672 30.27 2.92 -21.19
C LYS A 672 30.87 3.45 -19.87
N MET A 673 30.80 4.76 -19.61
CA MET A 673 31.59 5.38 -18.57
C MET A 673 30.95 5.30 -17.17
N LEU A 674 29.61 5.30 -17.05
CA LEU A 674 28.96 5.61 -15.77
C LEU A 674 27.63 4.87 -15.56
N GLN A 675 27.66 3.54 -15.62
CA GLN A 675 26.46 2.77 -15.27
C GLN A 675 26.46 2.43 -13.77
N SER A 676 25.52 3.06 -13.06
CA SER A 676 24.85 2.65 -11.82
C SER A 676 25.54 2.75 -10.46
N LYS A 677 26.84 3.04 -10.35
CA LYS A 677 27.55 2.82 -9.06
C LYS A 677 28.02 4.07 -8.31
N ILE A 678 28.14 5.22 -8.98
CA ILE A 678 28.62 6.46 -8.35
C ILE A 678 27.60 7.06 -7.37
N LEU A 679 26.33 7.17 -7.78
CA LEU A 679 25.31 7.86 -6.98
C LEU A 679 24.80 7.05 -5.79
N THR A 680 24.80 5.72 -5.85
CA THR A 680 24.40 4.87 -4.72
C THR A 680 25.27 5.18 -3.49
N ASN A 681 26.56 5.44 -3.71
CA ASN A 681 27.48 5.81 -2.63
C ASN A 681 27.27 7.26 -2.15
N CYS A 682 26.96 8.21 -3.05
CA CYS A 682 26.56 9.57 -2.63
C CYS A 682 25.30 9.56 -1.75
N LEU A 683 24.35 8.66 -2.01
CA LEU A 683 23.12 8.52 -1.21
C LEU A 683 23.33 7.79 0.13
N ARG A 684 24.35 6.91 0.25
CA ARG A 684 24.74 6.31 1.54
C ARG A 684 25.13 7.36 2.60
N GLN A 685 25.46 8.57 2.16
CA GLN A 685 25.92 9.67 3.02
C GLN A 685 24.81 10.56 3.55
N LEU A 686 23.55 10.22 3.28
CA LEU A 686 22.49 10.75 4.11
C LEU A 686 22.58 10.09 5.48
N SER A 687 23.41 10.66 6.34
CA SER A 687 23.32 10.40 7.77
C SER A 687 22.03 11.07 8.25
N SER A 688 20.93 10.33 8.29
CA SER A 688 19.99 10.60 9.36
C SER A 688 20.76 10.37 10.65
N GLN A 689 21.02 11.41 11.45
CA GLN A 689 20.84 11.18 12.89
C GLN A 689 19.37 10.80 13.02
N SER A 690 19.07 9.50 12.83
CA SER A 690 17.73 9.03 13.12
C SER A 690 17.66 9.09 14.63
N ILE A 691 17.05 10.15 15.14
CA ILE A 691 16.56 10.13 16.52
C ILE A 691 15.62 8.93 16.55
N VAL A 692 16.06 7.86 17.20
CA VAL A 692 15.26 6.66 17.38
C VAL A 692 14.19 7.04 18.39
N PRO A 693 12.90 7.08 18.02
CA PRO A 693 11.85 7.39 18.97
C PRO A 693 11.86 6.37 20.10
N ASN A 694 12.14 6.82 21.32
CA ASN A 694 11.92 6.07 22.55
C ASN A 694 10.51 6.37 23.09
N ILE A 695 9.67 5.35 23.20
CA ILE A 695 8.31 5.43 23.73
C ILE A 695 8.17 4.48 24.92
N CYS A 696 7.64 4.98 26.03
CA CYS A 696 7.37 4.19 27.22
C CYS A 696 5.87 3.89 27.34
N ILE A 697 5.55 2.64 27.68
CA ILE A 697 4.19 2.16 27.93
C ILE A 697 4.12 1.66 29.37
N VAL A 698 3.21 2.22 30.17
CA VAL A 698 3.03 1.89 31.58
C VAL A 698 1.85 0.93 31.73
N GLY A 699 2.14 -0.36 31.85
CA GLY A 699 1.21 -1.47 32.06
C GLY A 699 1.20 -2.45 30.89
N ALA A 700 1.48 -3.73 31.17
CA ALA A 700 1.61 -4.80 30.18
C ALA A 700 0.31 -5.59 29.94
N GLY A 701 -0.85 -4.93 30.05
CA GLY A 701 -2.14 -5.50 29.67
C GLY A 701 -2.43 -5.42 28.17
N PRO A 702 -3.64 -5.81 27.71
CA PRO A 702 -4.04 -5.71 26.31
C PRO A 702 -3.85 -4.32 25.70
N ALA A 703 -4.18 -3.27 26.45
CA ALA A 703 -4.04 -1.90 25.95
C ALA A 703 -2.58 -1.55 25.63
N GLY A 704 -1.65 -1.96 26.50
CA GLY A 704 -0.22 -1.72 26.30
C GLY A 704 0.32 -2.48 25.09
N PHE A 705 0.04 -3.78 24.98
CA PHE A 705 0.51 -4.58 23.85
C PHE A 705 -0.12 -4.19 22.52
N TYR A 706 -1.42 -3.90 22.46
CA TYR A 706 -2.04 -3.45 21.20
C TYR A 706 -1.55 -2.07 20.78
N ALA A 707 -1.30 -1.16 21.73
CA ALA A 707 -0.68 0.12 21.42
C ALA A 707 0.75 -0.06 20.90
N ALA A 708 1.57 -0.90 21.56
CA ALA A 708 2.90 -1.25 21.11
C ALA A 708 2.88 -1.81 19.68
N GLN A 709 1.96 -2.75 19.38
CA GLN A 709 1.80 -3.30 18.04
C GLN A 709 1.52 -2.22 16.99
N GLN A 710 0.63 -1.27 17.30
CA GLN A 710 0.30 -0.20 16.37
C GLN A 710 1.45 0.80 16.19
N ILE A 711 2.19 1.08 17.26
CA ILE A 711 3.38 1.93 17.22
C ILE A 711 4.44 1.30 16.33
N LEU A 712 4.76 0.02 16.56
CA LEU A 712 5.74 -0.75 15.78
C LEU A 712 5.37 -0.91 14.31
N LYS A 713 4.08 -0.92 13.99
CA LYS A 713 3.56 -0.93 12.61
C LYS A 713 3.69 0.42 11.91
N GLY A 714 3.54 1.52 12.64
CA GLY A 714 3.60 2.87 12.06
C GLY A 714 5.00 3.48 12.02
N LEU A 715 5.93 3.00 12.84
CA LEU A 715 7.30 3.48 12.93
C LEU A 715 8.30 2.33 12.75
N ASN A 716 9.12 2.39 11.71
CA ASN A 716 10.10 1.32 11.41
C ASN A 716 11.28 1.33 12.39
N ASN A 717 11.74 2.50 12.85
CA ASN A 717 12.93 2.66 13.68
C ASN A 717 12.60 3.29 15.04
N VAL A 718 11.77 2.62 15.84
CA VAL A 718 11.30 3.01 17.19
C VAL A 718 11.81 2.02 18.23
N LYS A 719 11.98 2.46 19.48
CA LYS A 719 12.15 1.62 20.67
C LYS A 719 10.94 1.79 21.59
N VAL A 720 10.35 0.68 22.02
CA VAL A 720 9.18 0.66 22.89
C VAL A 720 9.52 -0.09 24.17
N ASP A 721 9.43 0.60 25.31
CA ASP A 721 9.68 0.01 26.62
C ASP A 721 8.34 -0.17 27.34
N ILE A 722 8.00 -1.40 27.73
CA ILE A 722 6.78 -1.75 28.45
C ILE A 722 7.13 -2.02 29.91
N LEU A 723 6.73 -1.11 30.80
CA LEU A 723 6.92 -1.21 32.25
C LEU A 723 5.70 -1.88 32.88
N GLU A 724 5.91 -2.83 33.77
CA GLU A 724 4.84 -3.55 34.48
C GLU A 724 5.18 -3.70 35.96
N ARG A 725 4.19 -3.47 36.82
CA ARG A 725 4.35 -3.54 38.27
C ARG A 725 4.63 -4.96 38.75
N LEU A 726 4.06 -5.96 38.08
CA LEU A 726 4.30 -7.37 38.42
C LEU A 726 5.50 -7.93 37.64
N PRO A 727 6.18 -8.99 38.15
CA PRO A 727 7.19 -9.73 37.39
C PRO A 727 6.67 -10.38 36.09
N VAL A 728 5.35 -10.48 35.94
CA VAL A 728 4.66 -11.21 34.87
C VAL A 728 3.73 -10.29 34.06
N PRO A 729 3.65 -10.42 32.73
CA PRO A 729 2.85 -9.55 31.86
C PRO A 729 1.39 -10.01 31.69
N TYR A 730 0.68 -9.37 30.75
CA TYR A 730 -0.66 -9.65 30.21
C TYR A 730 -1.86 -9.15 31.03
N GLY A 731 -1.64 -8.64 32.24
CA GLY A 731 -2.69 -8.03 33.07
C GLY A 731 -3.94 -8.91 33.18
N LEU A 732 -5.12 -8.34 32.91
CA LEU A 732 -6.41 -9.05 33.06
C LEU A 732 -6.62 -10.22 32.08
N VAL A 733 -5.80 -10.41 31.04
CA VAL A 733 -5.88 -11.65 30.26
C VAL A 733 -5.41 -12.84 31.10
N ARG A 734 -4.38 -12.61 31.93
CA ARG A 734 -3.86 -13.60 32.87
C ARG A 734 -4.68 -13.65 34.17
N PHE A 735 -5.01 -12.48 34.72
CA PHE A 735 -5.60 -12.35 36.07
C PHE A 735 -7.11 -12.11 36.11
N GLY A 736 -7.75 -11.82 34.98
CA GLY A 736 -9.17 -11.46 34.89
C GLY A 736 -10.01 -12.49 34.14
N VAL A 737 -9.64 -12.81 32.89
CA VAL A 737 -10.32 -13.82 32.07
C VAL A 737 -10.39 -15.14 32.84
N ALA A 738 -11.59 -15.69 32.91
CA ALA A 738 -11.85 -16.90 33.68
C ALA A 738 -11.02 -18.09 33.18
N PRO A 739 -10.64 -19.02 34.07
CA PRO A 739 -9.77 -20.14 33.72
C PRO A 739 -10.44 -21.14 32.75
N ASP A 740 -11.77 -21.17 32.74
CA ASP A 740 -12.58 -21.96 31.81
C ASP A 740 -12.83 -21.27 30.45
N HIS A 741 -12.21 -20.10 30.22
CA HIS A 741 -12.15 -19.41 28.92
C HIS A 741 -10.72 -19.33 28.35
N PRO A 742 -10.03 -20.47 28.16
CA PRO A 742 -8.66 -20.49 27.64
C PRO A 742 -8.57 -19.88 26.23
N GLU A 743 -9.62 -19.99 25.42
CA GLU A 743 -9.66 -19.46 24.06
C GLU A 743 -9.54 -17.94 24.00
N VAL A 744 -10.06 -17.22 25.01
CA VAL A 744 -9.92 -15.76 25.11
C VAL A 744 -8.47 -15.38 25.47
N LYS A 745 -7.76 -16.24 26.20
CA LYS A 745 -6.34 -16.05 26.55
C LYS A 745 -5.38 -16.24 25.38
N ASN A 746 -5.84 -16.79 24.25
CA ASN A 746 -5.01 -16.98 23.04
C ASN A 746 -4.41 -15.69 22.47
N VAL A 747 -4.94 -14.52 22.83
CA VAL A 747 -4.36 -13.22 22.48
C VAL A 747 -2.93 -13.05 23.03
N ILE A 748 -2.56 -13.79 24.07
CA ILE A 748 -1.19 -13.86 24.60
C ILE A 748 -0.19 -14.24 23.51
N ASN A 749 -0.55 -15.13 22.58
CA ASN A 749 0.35 -15.51 21.47
C ASN A 749 0.73 -14.30 20.59
N THR A 750 -0.18 -13.32 20.46
CA THR A 750 0.12 -12.08 19.74
C THR A 750 1.00 -11.17 20.59
N PHE A 751 0.75 -11.09 21.90
CA PHE A 751 1.55 -10.30 22.83
C PHE A 751 2.98 -10.82 22.94
N ASP A 752 3.18 -12.14 22.91
CA ASP A 752 4.49 -12.78 22.91
C ASP A 752 5.30 -12.41 21.66
N LYS A 753 4.66 -12.41 20.49
CA LYS A 753 5.30 -11.96 19.25
C LYS A 753 5.73 -10.51 19.32
N ILE A 754 4.93 -9.65 19.97
CA ILE A 754 5.25 -8.23 20.16
C ILE A 754 6.40 -8.06 21.15
N ALA A 755 6.37 -8.76 22.29
CA ALA A 755 7.41 -8.69 23.31
C ALA A 755 8.78 -9.20 22.82
N LYS A 756 8.78 -10.11 21.84
CA LYS A 756 9.99 -10.67 21.21
C LYS A 756 10.51 -9.84 20.04
N ASP A 757 9.82 -8.77 19.64
CA ASP A 757 10.36 -7.84 18.64
C ASP A 757 11.62 -7.17 19.21
N ALA A 758 12.69 -7.11 18.42
CA ALA A 758 13.98 -6.55 18.86
C ALA A 758 13.91 -5.06 19.26
N ARG A 759 12.83 -4.38 18.87
CA ARG A 759 12.54 -2.98 19.21
C ARG A 759 11.79 -2.82 20.54
N VAL A 760 11.36 -3.92 21.17
CA VAL A 760 10.58 -3.89 22.41
C VAL A 760 11.42 -4.38 23.58
N GLN A 761 11.36 -3.68 24.71
CA GLN A 761 11.86 -4.20 25.99
C GLN A 761 10.72 -4.27 27.00
N PHE A 762 10.70 -5.34 27.78
CA PHE A 762 9.81 -5.50 28.92
C PHE A 762 10.60 -5.29 30.22
N LEU A 763 10.07 -4.45 31.10
CA LEU A 763 10.61 -4.14 32.42
C LEU A 763 9.52 -4.46 33.46
N GLY A 764 9.44 -5.72 33.86
CA GLY A 764 8.56 -6.19 34.92
C GLY A 764 9.12 -5.88 36.31
N ASN A 765 8.26 -5.96 37.31
CA ASN A 765 8.56 -5.60 38.71
C ASN A 765 8.97 -4.11 38.88
N VAL A 766 8.36 -3.22 38.10
CA VAL A 766 8.58 -1.77 38.15
C VAL A 766 7.26 -1.04 38.42
N ASN A 767 7.11 -0.47 39.61
CA ASN A 767 5.92 0.22 40.07
C ASN A 767 6.01 1.72 39.77
N VAL A 768 5.53 2.13 38.59
CA VAL A 768 5.48 3.54 38.19
C VAL A 768 4.60 4.36 39.15
N GLY A 769 5.14 5.48 39.63
CA GLY A 769 4.59 6.30 40.70
C GLY A 769 5.19 6.04 42.08
N GLN A 770 5.95 4.95 42.25
CA GLN A 770 6.69 4.62 43.48
C GLN A 770 8.18 4.46 43.19
N ASP A 771 8.53 3.56 42.28
CA ASP A 771 9.91 3.25 41.91
C ASP A 771 10.49 4.30 40.95
N ILE A 772 9.64 4.80 40.05
CA ILE A 772 9.95 5.87 39.09
C ILE A 772 8.70 6.70 38.82
N SER A 773 8.82 8.02 38.85
CA SER A 773 7.70 8.94 38.62
C SER A 773 7.39 9.09 37.12
N VAL A 774 6.17 9.54 36.80
CA VAL A 774 5.79 9.83 35.41
C VAL A 774 6.59 11.02 34.86
N ALA A 775 6.97 11.97 35.72
CA ALA A 775 7.83 13.09 35.34
C ALA A 775 9.21 12.62 34.85
N GLU A 776 9.88 11.74 35.61
CA GLU A 776 11.17 11.15 35.22
C GLU A 776 11.06 10.37 33.90
N LEU A 777 9.98 9.62 33.69
CA LEU A 777 9.75 8.96 32.40
C LEU A 777 9.64 9.97 31.25
N LYS A 778 8.95 11.09 31.43
CA LYS A 778 8.84 12.12 30.38
C LYS A 778 10.16 12.84 30.09
N GLU A 779 11.09 12.88 31.03
CA GLU A 779 12.43 13.40 30.79
C GLU A 779 13.22 12.50 29.83
N HIS A 780 13.07 11.19 29.96
CA HIS A 780 13.85 10.21 29.19
C HIS A 780 13.15 9.59 27.97
N TYR A 781 11.85 9.82 27.78
CA TYR A 781 11.08 9.32 26.62
C TYR A 781 10.47 10.46 25.81
N HIS A 782 10.22 10.24 24.51
CA HIS A 782 9.50 11.20 23.67
C HIS A 782 7.99 11.16 23.95
N ALA A 783 7.49 9.98 24.29
CA ALA A 783 6.11 9.81 24.72
C ALA A 783 6.00 8.76 25.82
N VAL A 784 5.09 9.00 26.76
CA VAL A 784 4.69 8.06 27.81
C VAL A 784 3.20 7.76 27.63
N LEU A 785 2.87 6.48 27.52
CA LEU A 785 1.51 6.00 27.35
C LEU A 785 1.07 5.21 28.58
N LEU A 786 0.03 5.70 29.25
CA LEU A 786 -0.56 5.07 30.43
C LEU A 786 -1.59 4.01 30.02
N THR A 787 -1.34 2.75 30.36
CA THR A 787 -2.19 1.58 30.06
C THR A 787 -2.41 0.67 31.27
N TYR A 788 -2.28 1.22 32.48
CA TYR A 788 -2.31 0.48 33.74
C TYR A 788 -3.70 -0.01 34.18
N GLY A 789 -4.73 0.19 33.36
CA GLY A 789 -6.06 -0.36 33.57
C GLY A 789 -6.76 0.18 34.83
N ALA A 790 -7.68 -0.62 35.38
CA ALA A 790 -8.48 -0.27 36.55
C ALA A 790 -8.22 -1.27 37.69
N ASP A 791 -7.35 -0.87 38.62
CA ASP A 791 -6.81 -1.71 39.69
C ASP A 791 -7.53 -1.51 41.04
N ASP A 792 -8.75 -0.97 41.05
CA ASP A 792 -9.62 -0.86 42.24
C ASP A 792 -11.05 -1.29 41.89
N ASP A 793 -11.85 -1.66 42.90
CA ASP A 793 -13.30 -1.89 42.75
C ASP A 793 -14.14 -0.70 43.22
N LYS A 794 -15.39 -0.66 42.75
CA LYS A 794 -16.39 0.27 43.25
C LYS A 794 -17.02 -0.27 44.52
N VAL A 795 -17.22 0.64 45.46
CA VAL A 795 -17.94 0.41 46.71
C VAL A 795 -19.39 0.90 46.57
N LEU A 796 -20.31 0.28 47.31
CA LEU A 796 -21.73 0.64 47.36
C LEU A 796 -22.00 1.76 48.37
N ASN A 797 -21.15 1.91 49.39
CA ASN A 797 -21.33 2.82 50.52
C ASN A 797 -22.67 2.62 51.24
N ILE A 798 -23.00 1.37 51.54
CA ILE A 798 -24.22 0.99 52.27
C ILE A 798 -23.88 0.31 53.60
N PRO A 799 -24.78 0.34 54.60
CA PRO A 799 -24.51 -0.27 55.90
C PRO A 799 -24.19 -1.77 55.79
N GLY A 800 -23.21 -2.23 56.56
CA GLY A 800 -22.75 -3.62 56.60
C GLY A 800 -21.76 -4.02 55.50
N GLU A 801 -21.31 -3.11 54.63
CA GLU A 801 -20.40 -3.43 53.51
C GLU A 801 -19.01 -3.94 53.96
N ASN A 802 -18.64 -3.73 55.23
CA ASN A 802 -17.38 -4.21 55.83
C ASN A 802 -17.52 -5.56 56.55
N LEU A 803 -18.69 -6.21 56.54
CA LEU A 803 -18.89 -7.53 57.15
C LEU A 803 -18.01 -8.60 56.46
N LYS A 804 -17.62 -9.64 57.20
CA LYS A 804 -16.91 -10.79 56.62
C LYS A 804 -17.79 -11.46 55.54
N ASN A 805 -17.14 -12.02 54.52
CA ASN A 805 -17.77 -12.56 53.30
C ASN A 805 -18.63 -11.57 52.49
N VAL A 806 -18.41 -10.26 52.65
CA VAL A 806 -18.77 -9.26 51.64
C VAL A 806 -17.53 -8.99 50.78
N VAL A 807 -17.46 -9.65 49.61
CA VAL A 807 -16.24 -9.73 48.81
C VAL A 807 -16.36 -8.90 47.54
N SER A 808 -15.27 -8.22 47.15
CA SER A 808 -15.18 -7.62 45.82
C SER A 808 -15.12 -8.71 44.75
N ALA A 809 -15.94 -8.61 43.71
CA ALA A 809 -15.88 -9.53 42.58
C ALA A 809 -14.47 -9.63 41.99
N ARG A 810 -13.77 -8.50 41.91
CA ARG A 810 -12.39 -8.43 41.45
C ARG A 810 -11.44 -9.26 42.32
N SER A 811 -11.54 -9.16 43.64
CA SER A 811 -10.65 -9.89 44.55
C SER A 811 -10.84 -11.39 44.42
N PHE A 812 -12.09 -11.85 44.27
CA PHE A 812 -12.39 -13.27 44.06
C PHE A 812 -11.88 -13.78 42.71
N VAL A 813 -12.06 -12.98 41.64
CA VAL A 813 -11.48 -13.27 40.32
C VAL A 813 -9.96 -13.35 40.39
N GLY A 814 -9.33 -12.37 41.03
CA GLY A 814 -7.89 -12.35 41.24
C GLY A 814 -7.40 -13.56 42.02
N TRP A 815 -8.12 -13.96 43.07
CA TRP A 815 -7.79 -15.12 43.90
C TRP A 815 -7.74 -16.42 43.08
N TYR A 816 -8.81 -16.76 42.34
CA TYR A 816 -8.81 -18.00 41.56
C TYR A 816 -7.88 -17.94 40.34
N ASN A 817 -7.59 -16.75 39.82
CA ASN A 817 -6.66 -16.55 38.71
C ASN A 817 -5.20 -16.35 39.13
N GLY A 818 -4.88 -16.36 40.43
CA GLY A 818 -3.51 -16.28 40.94
C GLY A 818 -2.90 -14.87 40.92
N LEU A 819 -3.69 -13.83 41.10
CA LEU A 819 -3.19 -12.48 41.36
C LEU A 819 -2.50 -12.44 42.74
N PRO A 820 -1.20 -12.10 42.83
CA PRO A 820 -0.44 -12.21 44.09
C PRO A 820 -1.09 -11.51 45.30
N ASN A 821 -1.67 -10.33 45.08
CA ASN A 821 -2.32 -9.56 46.15
C ASN A 821 -3.58 -10.23 46.72
N ASN A 822 -4.16 -11.20 46.02
CA ASN A 822 -5.36 -11.92 46.45
C ASN A 822 -5.07 -13.37 46.86
N LYS A 823 -3.81 -13.83 46.89
CA LYS A 823 -3.45 -15.22 47.24
C LYS A 823 -4.00 -15.68 48.59
N ASN A 824 -4.09 -14.76 49.55
CA ASN A 824 -4.55 -15.00 50.92
C ASN A 824 -6.02 -14.59 51.14
N LEU A 825 -6.83 -14.47 50.09
CA LEU A 825 -8.25 -14.13 50.23
C LEU A 825 -8.96 -15.22 51.04
N ASN A 826 -9.35 -14.89 52.26
CA ASN A 826 -10.08 -15.81 53.14
C ASN A 826 -11.58 -15.71 52.84
N ILE A 827 -12.12 -16.69 52.11
CA ILE A 827 -13.52 -16.75 51.73
C ILE A 827 -14.17 -18.01 52.30
N ASN A 828 -15.34 -17.85 52.91
CA ASN A 828 -16.12 -18.98 53.41
C ASN A 828 -17.11 -19.47 52.35
N LEU A 829 -16.84 -20.64 51.78
CA LEU A 829 -17.72 -21.32 50.81
C LEU A 829 -18.63 -22.38 51.47
N ASN A 830 -18.63 -22.49 52.80
CA ASN A 830 -19.53 -23.36 53.57
C ASN A 830 -20.90 -22.70 53.78
N THR A 831 -21.52 -22.27 52.69
CA THR A 831 -22.86 -21.68 52.65
C THR A 831 -23.60 -22.21 51.43
N GLU A 832 -24.93 -22.30 51.48
CA GLU A 832 -25.73 -22.74 50.34
C GLU A 832 -26.06 -21.60 49.36
N ASP A 833 -26.23 -20.37 49.87
CA ASP A 833 -26.71 -19.22 49.09
C ASP A 833 -25.64 -18.15 48.95
N VAL A 834 -25.44 -17.71 47.71
CA VAL A 834 -24.52 -16.63 47.35
C VAL A 834 -25.26 -15.54 46.59
N VAL A 835 -25.06 -14.27 46.96
CA VAL A 835 -25.64 -13.12 46.26
C VAL A 835 -24.57 -12.35 45.49
N ILE A 836 -24.70 -12.23 44.17
CA ILE A 836 -23.83 -11.41 43.32
C ILE A 836 -24.60 -10.14 42.94
N LEU A 837 -24.09 -8.99 43.36
CA LEU A 837 -24.65 -7.67 43.06
C LEU A 837 -24.04 -7.12 41.76
N GLY A 838 -24.87 -7.03 40.72
CA GLY A 838 -24.47 -6.57 39.40
C GLY A 838 -24.66 -7.65 38.33
N GLN A 839 -25.01 -7.23 37.11
CA GLN A 839 -25.36 -8.12 35.99
C GLN A 839 -24.46 -7.86 34.78
N GLY A 840 -23.15 -7.99 34.98
CA GLY A 840 -22.13 -7.94 33.91
C GLY A 840 -21.46 -9.30 33.69
N ASN A 841 -20.56 -9.39 32.70
CA ASN A 841 -19.85 -10.65 32.41
C ASN A 841 -19.05 -11.18 33.61
N VAL A 842 -18.39 -10.31 34.38
CA VAL A 842 -17.66 -10.72 35.60
C VAL A 842 -18.60 -11.41 36.60
N ALA A 843 -19.83 -10.93 36.73
CA ALA A 843 -20.81 -11.53 37.63
C ALA A 843 -21.24 -12.94 37.13
N ILE A 844 -21.36 -13.11 35.82
CA ILE A 844 -21.61 -14.40 35.17
C ILE A 844 -20.42 -15.35 35.35
N ASP A 845 -19.18 -14.86 35.25
CA ASP A 845 -17.98 -15.66 35.48
C ASP A 845 -17.91 -16.18 36.92
N ILE A 846 -18.20 -15.33 37.90
CA ILE A 846 -18.26 -15.74 39.31
C ILE A 846 -19.35 -16.79 39.53
N ALA A 847 -20.56 -16.56 38.99
CA ALA A 847 -21.64 -17.54 39.08
C ALA A 847 -21.23 -18.88 38.44
N ARG A 848 -20.59 -18.84 37.27
CA ARG A 848 -20.13 -20.03 36.56
C ARG A 848 -19.06 -20.79 37.33
N ILE A 849 -18.07 -20.11 37.90
CA ILE A 849 -17.01 -20.76 38.72
C ILE A 849 -17.60 -21.43 39.97
N LEU A 850 -18.58 -20.80 40.63
CA LEU A 850 -19.23 -21.35 41.83
C LEU A 850 -20.15 -22.54 41.52
N LEU A 851 -20.81 -22.52 40.35
CA LEU A 851 -21.81 -23.52 39.97
C LEU A 851 -21.23 -24.67 39.12
N SER A 852 -20.05 -24.50 38.53
CA SER A 852 -19.44 -25.49 37.65
C SER A 852 -18.99 -26.74 38.41
N PRO A 853 -19.13 -27.94 37.81
CA PRO A 853 -18.51 -29.14 38.34
C PRO A 853 -16.99 -29.00 38.43
N ILE A 854 -16.42 -29.42 39.56
CA ILE A 854 -14.97 -29.34 39.83
C ILE A 854 -14.15 -30.10 38.79
N ASP A 855 -14.69 -31.21 38.25
CA ASP A 855 -14.05 -31.98 37.19
C ASP A 855 -13.82 -31.20 35.89
N LYS A 856 -14.61 -30.14 35.62
CA LYS A 856 -14.37 -29.25 34.49
C LYS A 856 -13.29 -28.21 34.81
N LEU A 857 -13.22 -27.74 36.05
CA LEU A 857 -12.27 -26.72 36.47
C LEU A 857 -10.85 -27.28 36.72
N LYS A 858 -10.73 -28.55 37.14
CA LYS A 858 -9.43 -29.13 37.52
C LYS A 858 -8.38 -29.17 36.42
N ASN A 859 -8.81 -29.18 35.15
CA ASN A 859 -7.94 -29.20 33.97
C ASN A 859 -7.66 -27.80 33.39
N THR A 860 -8.07 -26.74 34.09
CA THR A 860 -7.87 -25.33 33.67
C THR A 860 -6.62 -24.71 34.32
N ASP A 861 -6.34 -23.42 34.08
CA ASP A 861 -5.24 -22.68 34.74
C ASP A 861 -5.64 -22.01 36.08
N ILE A 862 -6.77 -22.42 36.67
CA ILE A 862 -7.21 -22.02 38.02
C ILE A 862 -6.16 -22.38 39.07
N THR A 863 -5.95 -21.60 40.13
CA THR A 863 -4.92 -21.94 41.14
C THR A 863 -5.30 -23.17 41.96
N SER A 864 -4.33 -23.99 42.36
CA SER A 864 -4.62 -25.22 43.12
C SER A 864 -5.27 -24.94 44.48
N HIS A 865 -4.83 -23.89 45.19
CA HIS A 865 -5.43 -23.52 46.48
C HIS A 865 -6.88 -23.06 46.35
N SER A 866 -7.25 -22.42 45.24
CA SER A 866 -8.65 -22.00 45.03
C SER A 866 -9.53 -23.17 44.59
N LEU A 867 -9.01 -24.05 43.75
CA LEU A 867 -9.67 -25.29 43.35
C LEU A 867 -9.95 -26.21 44.55
N GLU A 868 -9.00 -26.32 45.48
CA GLU A 868 -9.16 -27.08 46.72
C GLU A 868 -10.32 -26.54 47.56
N GLN A 869 -10.37 -25.22 47.79
CA GLN A 869 -11.48 -24.59 48.52
C GLN A 869 -12.82 -24.72 47.78
N LEU A 870 -12.83 -24.56 46.45
CA LEU A 870 -14.03 -24.75 45.64
C LEU A 870 -14.54 -26.20 45.69
N SER A 871 -13.64 -27.19 45.80
CA SER A 871 -14.01 -28.61 45.92
C SER A 871 -14.78 -28.95 47.19
N GLN A 872 -14.61 -28.12 48.23
CA GLN A 872 -15.30 -28.23 49.53
C GLN A 872 -16.53 -27.31 49.62
N SER A 873 -16.86 -26.58 48.55
CA SER A 873 -17.96 -25.62 48.51
C SER A 873 -19.32 -26.28 48.71
N LYS A 874 -20.14 -25.71 49.58
CA LYS A 874 -21.55 -26.10 49.77
C LYS A 874 -22.53 -25.22 48.99
N VAL A 875 -22.03 -24.29 48.17
CA VAL A 875 -22.86 -23.32 47.42
C VAL A 875 -23.78 -24.07 46.47
N GLN A 876 -25.09 -24.00 46.69
CA GLN A 876 -26.11 -24.61 45.84
C GLN A 876 -26.82 -23.57 44.99
N ARG A 877 -27.03 -22.36 45.51
CA ARG A 877 -27.86 -21.32 44.90
C ARG A 877 -27.05 -20.04 44.72
N VAL A 878 -27.02 -19.51 43.49
CA VAL A 878 -26.41 -18.22 43.18
C VAL A 878 -27.45 -17.24 42.68
N TRP A 879 -27.64 -16.15 43.42
CA TRP A 879 -28.57 -15.07 43.12
C TRP A 879 -27.85 -13.94 42.40
N LEU A 880 -28.23 -13.64 41.16
CA LEU A 880 -27.62 -12.58 40.35
C LEU A 880 -28.53 -11.36 40.30
N VAL A 881 -28.24 -10.37 41.15
CA VAL A 881 -29.13 -9.25 41.44
C VAL A 881 -28.78 -8.02 40.59
N GLY A 882 -29.75 -7.54 39.83
CA GLY A 882 -29.67 -6.32 39.04
C GLY A 882 -30.63 -5.24 39.51
N ARG A 883 -30.13 -4.01 39.68
CA ARG A 883 -30.96 -2.84 40.00
C ARG A 883 -31.88 -2.36 38.86
N ARG A 884 -31.74 -2.90 37.66
CA ARG A 884 -32.53 -2.54 36.46
C ARG A 884 -33.18 -3.78 35.88
N GLY A 885 -33.94 -3.62 34.79
CA GLY A 885 -34.63 -4.71 34.09
C GLY A 885 -33.74 -5.50 33.12
N PRO A 886 -34.27 -6.59 32.53
CA PRO A 886 -33.56 -7.46 31.60
C PRO A 886 -32.97 -6.73 30.37
N LEU A 887 -33.66 -5.70 29.87
CA LEU A 887 -33.21 -4.90 28.73
C LEU A 887 -31.89 -4.16 29.00
N GLN A 888 -31.58 -3.85 30.28
CA GLN A 888 -30.39 -3.11 30.68
C GLN A 888 -29.26 -3.99 31.25
N ALA A 889 -29.41 -5.32 31.20
CA ALA A 889 -28.35 -6.25 31.60
C ALA A 889 -27.06 -6.00 30.81
N ALA A 890 -25.89 -6.08 31.46
CA ALA A 890 -24.60 -5.76 30.84
C ALA A 890 -23.83 -7.01 30.37
N PHE A 891 -24.27 -8.21 30.77
CA PHE A 891 -23.66 -9.44 30.27
C PHE A 891 -24.02 -9.70 28.81
N THR A 892 -23.13 -10.42 28.11
CA THR A 892 -23.29 -10.77 26.70
C THR A 892 -23.85 -12.18 26.51
N ILE A 893 -24.31 -12.46 25.27
CA ILE A 893 -25.04 -13.69 24.95
C ILE A 893 -24.18 -14.96 25.06
N ALA A 894 -22.87 -14.87 24.83
CA ALA A 894 -21.99 -16.04 24.87
C ALA A 894 -21.87 -16.56 26.31
N GLU A 895 -21.56 -15.65 27.23
CA GLU A 895 -21.35 -15.89 28.65
C GLU A 895 -22.65 -16.38 29.32
N LEU A 896 -23.79 -15.74 29.03
CA LEU A 896 -25.08 -16.22 29.53
C LEU A 896 -25.38 -17.62 29.00
N ARG A 897 -25.17 -17.87 27.70
CA ARG A 897 -25.47 -19.17 27.09
C ARG A 897 -24.66 -20.31 27.70
N GLU A 898 -23.40 -20.07 28.03
CA GLU A 898 -22.56 -21.07 28.69
C GLU A 898 -23.06 -21.37 30.09
N LEU A 899 -23.45 -20.35 30.86
CA LEU A 899 -24.03 -20.54 32.18
C LEU A 899 -25.35 -21.32 32.13
N LEU A 900 -26.24 -21.00 31.18
CA LEU A 900 -27.50 -21.71 30.97
C LEU A 900 -27.32 -23.18 30.51
N LYS A 901 -26.14 -23.54 30.02
CA LYS A 901 -25.80 -24.89 29.57
C LYS A 901 -24.98 -25.68 30.59
N LEU A 902 -24.76 -25.15 31.79
CA LEU A 902 -24.02 -25.87 32.81
C LEU A 902 -24.74 -27.16 33.20
N ASP A 903 -23.96 -28.25 33.26
CA ASP A 903 -24.46 -29.54 33.72
C ASP A 903 -24.87 -29.44 35.19
N ASN A 904 -25.97 -30.11 35.55
CA ASN A 904 -26.47 -30.18 36.93
C ASN A 904 -26.81 -28.81 37.57
N CYS A 905 -27.05 -27.78 36.76
CA CYS A 905 -27.50 -26.46 37.20
C CYS A 905 -28.83 -26.07 36.53
N LYS A 906 -29.83 -25.66 37.31
CA LYS A 906 -31.13 -25.17 36.82
C LYS A 906 -31.22 -23.65 36.96
N THR A 907 -31.74 -22.97 35.94
CA THR A 907 -31.96 -21.53 35.98
C THR A 907 -33.41 -21.18 36.31
N TYR A 908 -33.60 -20.28 37.27
CA TYR A 908 -34.92 -19.80 37.70
C TYR A 908 -35.07 -18.31 37.39
N TRP A 909 -35.91 -18.01 36.43
CA TRP A 909 -36.31 -16.65 36.08
C TRP A 909 -37.61 -16.28 36.80
N ARG A 910 -37.74 -15.02 37.22
CA ARG A 910 -39.02 -14.48 37.72
C ARG A 910 -39.87 -14.01 36.52
N PRO A 911 -41.02 -14.63 36.22
CA PRO A 911 -41.83 -14.23 35.05
C PRO A 911 -42.24 -12.76 35.06
N LYS A 912 -42.49 -12.20 36.26
CA LYS A 912 -42.83 -10.78 36.45
C LYS A 912 -41.76 -9.82 35.93
N ASP A 913 -40.49 -10.21 35.97
CA ASP A 913 -39.38 -9.37 35.50
C ASP A 913 -39.39 -9.19 33.96
N PHE A 914 -40.18 -10.00 33.24
CA PHE A 914 -40.27 -10.03 31.78
C PHE A 914 -41.61 -9.53 31.21
N GLU A 915 -42.51 -9.04 32.06
CA GLU A 915 -43.79 -8.45 31.62
C GLU A 915 -43.55 -7.29 30.64
N GLY A 916 -44.28 -7.29 29.52
CA GLY A 916 -44.14 -6.30 28.45
C GLY A 916 -42.88 -6.40 27.58
N ILE A 917 -41.88 -7.22 27.94
CA ILE A 917 -40.61 -7.29 27.17
C ILE A 917 -40.81 -7.91 25.78
N LYS A 918 -41.67 -8.93 25.64
CA LYS A 918 -41.93 -9.62 24.36
C LYS A 918 -42.35 -8.66 23.24
N GLU A 919 -43.10 -7.62 23.57
CA GLU A 919 -43.60 -6.59 22.64
C GLU A 919 -42.49 -5.64 22.16
N ILE A 920 -41.42 -5.47 22.96
CA ILE A 920 -40.29 -4.59 22.67
C ILE A 920 -39.23 -5.30 21.81
N VAL A 921 -39.12 -6.64 21.89
CA VAL A 921 -38.08 -7.44 21.19
C VAL A 921 -37.93 -7.11 19.70
N PRO A 922 -39.02 -6.95 18.89
CA PRO A 922 -38.89 -6.61 17.48
C PRO A 922 -38.17 -5.28 17.20
N GLN A 923 -38.20 -4.35 18.16
CA GLN A 923 -37.61 -3.01 18.06
C GLN A 923 -36.12 -2.99 18.44
N LEU A 924 -35.58 -4.10 18.97
CA LEU A 924 -34.21 -4.18 19.45
C LEU A 924 -33.20 -4.44 18.32
N VAL A 925 -32.03 -3.81 18.41
CA VAL A 925 -30.89 -4.12 17.56
C VAL A 925 -30.40 -5.56 17.76
N ARG A 926 -29.88 -6.18 16.70
CA ARG A 926 -29.59 -7.62 16.61
C ARG A 926 -28.86 -8.24 17.82
N PRO A 927 -27.77 -7.65 18.38
CA PRO A 927 -27.09 -8.25 19.53
C PRO A 927 -27.97 -8.30 20.79
N ARG A 928 -28.68 -7.20 21.08
CA ARG A 928 -29.59 -7.09 22.23
C ARG A 928 -30.80 -7.99 22.03
N LYS A 929 -31.40 -7.98 20.83
CA LYS A 929 -32.53 -8.84 20.45
C LYS A 929 -32.25 -10.32 20.76
N ARG A 930 -31.12 -10.84 20.28
CA ARG A 930 -30.73 -12.24 20.48
C ARG A 930 -30.49 -12.62 21.94
N LEU A 931 -29.96 -11.68 22.74
CA LEU A 931 -29.76 -11.89 24.17
C LEU A 931 -31.11 -12.05 24.89
N ILE A 932 -32.07 -11.16 24.60
CA ILE A 932 -33.40 -11.19 25.20
C ILE A 932 -34.19 -12.41 24.71
N GLU A 933 -34.11 -12.75 23.42
CA GLU A 933 -34.69 -13.99 22.89
C GLU A 933 -34.14 -15.24 23.59
N LEU A 934 -32.85 -15.27 23.93
CA LEU A 934 -32.25 -16.37 24.68
C LEU A 934 -32.81 -16.46 26.11
N MET A 935 -32.99 -15.33 26.80
CA MET A 935 -33.62 -15.30 28.13
C MET A 935 -35.06 -15.80 28.06
N LEU A 936 -35.86 -15.27 27.14
CA LEU A 936 -37.25 -15.68 26.95
C LEU A 936 -37.37 -17.16 26.63
N LYS A 937 -36.52 -17.66 25.72
CA LYS A 937 -36.46 -19.09 25.41
C LYS A 937 -36.10 -19.90 26.66
N SER A 938 -35.14 -19.45 27.46
CA SER A 938 -34.75 -20.15 28.70
C SER A 938 -35.88 -20.21 29.72
N ILE A 939 -36.78 -19.22 29.76
CA ILE A 939 -38.00 -19.25 30.59
C ILE A 939 -38.94 -20.36 30.11
N ASP A 940 -39.17 -20.42 28.79
CA ASP A 940 -40.06 -21.41 28.18
C ASP A 940 -39.48 -22.84 28.36
N ASP A 941 -38.18 -23.04 28.11
CA ASP A 941 -37.49 -24.32 28.28
C ASP A 941 -37.56 -24.81 29.74
N ALA A 942 -37.40 -23.91 30.73
CA ALA A 942 -37.43 -24.24 32.15
C ALA A 942 -38.79 -24.77 32.65
N GLN A 943 -39.90 -24.47 31.94
CA GLN A 943 -41.23 -25.01 32.25
C GLN A 943 -41.39 -26.47 31.82
N THR A 944 -40.53 -26.96 30.91
CA THR A 944 -40.61 -28.30 30.32
C THR A 944 -39.57 -29.28 30.86
N GLU A 945 -38.64 -28.82 31.71
CA GLU A 945 -37.51 -29.61 32.19
C GLU A 945 -37.83 -30.41 33.46
N THR A 946 -37.77 -31.74 33.36
CA THR A 946 -38.06 -32.72 34.44
C THR A 946 -36.83 -33.31 35.11
N LYS A 947 -35.62 -32.87 34.73
CA LYS A 947 -34.37 -33.35 35.32
C LYS A 947 -34.19 -32.78 36.73
N ASN A 948 -33.66 -33.60 37.64
CA ASN A 948 -33.23 -33.14 38.95
C ASN A 948 -31.83 -32.50 38.83
N HIS A 949 -31.68 -31.29 39.35
CA HIS A 949 -30.41 -30.54 39.38
C HIS A 949 -30.05 -30.21 40.83
N ASN A 950 -28.77 -30.30 41.18
CA ASN A 950 -28.28 -30.03 42.54
C ASN A 950 -27.84 -28.57 42.75
N LYS A 951 -27.76 -27.77 41.68
CA LYS A 951 -27.35 -26.36 41.71
C LYS A 951 -28.40 -25.48 41.04
N GLU A 952 -28.53 -24.24 41.47
CA GLU A 952 -29.51 -23.30 40.99
C GLU A 952 -28.90 -21.92 40.70
N PHE A 953 -29.30 -21.34 39.58
CA PHE A 953 -28.96 -19.98 39.19
C PHE A 953 -30.22 -19.12 39.15
N HIS A 954 -30.23 -18.03 39.91
CA HIS A 954 -31.40 -17.17 40.13
C HIS A 954 -31.11 -15.71 39.71
N PRO A 955 -31.31 -15.35 38.42
CA PRO A 955 -31.31 -13.96 38.00
C PRO A 955 -32.50 -13.20 38.57
N ILE A 956 -32.23 -12.08 39.24
CA ILE A 956 -33.26 -11.18 39.77
C ILE A 956 -33.05 -9.79 39.20
N PHE A 957 -34.11 -9.19 38.69
CA PHE A 957 -34.10 -7.82 38.21
C PHE A 957 -34.84 -6.87 39.17
N LEU A 958 -34.69 -5.58 38.91
CA LEU A 958 -35.41 -4.53 39.62
C LEU A 958 -35.20 -4.57 41.15
N ARG A 959 -33.96 -4.83 41.59
CA ARG A 959 -33.56 -4.85 43.00
C ARG A 959 -32.26 -4.11 43.25
N ALA A 960 -32.28 -3.12 44.14
CA ALA A 960 -31.10 -2.37 44.55
C ALA A 960 -30.69 -2.76 45.99
N PRO A 961 -29.40 -3.01 46.26
CA PRO A 961 -28.94 -3.31 47.61
C PRO A 961 -29.05 -2.08 48.53
N VAL A 962 -29.60 -2.28 49.71
CA VAL A 962 -29.82 -1.22 50.72
C VAL A 962 -28.94 -1.44 51.93
N GLN A 963 -28.77 -2.69 52.37
CA GLN A 963 -27.99 -3.03 53.55
C GLN A 963 -27.54 -4.50 53.50
N PHE A 964 -26.32 -4.74 53.96
CA PHE A 964 -25.85 -6.08 54.33
C PHE A 964 -26.12 -6.31 55.82
N VAL A 965 -26.78 -7.42 56.15
CA VAL A 965 -27.21 -7.70 57.53
C VAL A 965 -26.47 -8.94 58.04
N GLY A 966 -25.92 -8.82 59.24
CA GLY A 966 -25.19 -9.88 59.93
C GLY A 966 -24.50 -9.34 61.18
N SER A 967 -24.01 -10.25 62.02
CA SER A 967 -23.29 -9.93 63.26
C SER A 967 -21.78 -9.72 63.00
N ASP A 968 -21.06 -10.80 62.66
CA ASP A 968 -19.62 -10.79 62.30
C ASP A 968 -19.38 -11.07 60.81
N SER A 969 -20.24 -11.90 60.20
CA SER A 969 -20.26 -12.23 58.77
C SER A 969 -21.65 -11.96 58.22
N ILE A 970 -21.77 -11.82 56.90
CA ILE A 970 -23.07 -11.67 56.25
C ILE A 970 -23.98 -12.87 56.49
N GLU A 971 -25.24 -12.59 56.80
CA GLU A 971 -26.33 -13.57 56.96
C GLU A 971 -27.43 -13.37 55.91
N LYS A 972 -27.67 -12.13 55.47
CA LYS A 972 -28.62 -11.79 54.41
C LYS A 972 -28.33 -10.43 53.76
N VAL A 973 -28.81 -10.25 52.52
CA VAL A 973 -28.82 -8.95 51.82
C VAL A 973 -30.24 -8.38 51.82
N LYS A 974 -30.40 -7.16 52.30
CA LYS A 974 -31.64 -6.39 52.18
C LYS A 974 -31.64 -5.58 50.88
N LEU A 975 -32.63 -5.82 50.04
CA LEU A 975 -32.82 -5.21 48.72
C LEU A 975 -34.08 -4.35 48.74
N SER A 976 -34.08 -3.21 48.06
CA SER A 976 -35.29 -2.44 47.74
C SER A 976 -35.77 -2.80 46.33
N VAL A 977 -37.08 -2.90 46.16
CA VAL A 977 -37.72 -3.02 44.85
C VAL A 977 -37.51 -1.71 44.08
N THR A 978 -37.17 -1.79 42.79
CA THR A 978 -36.93 -0.58 41.98
C THR A 978 -37.88 -0.46 40.81
N GLN A 979 -38.24 0.76 40.45
CA GLN A 979 -38.97 1.07 39.23
C GLN A 979 -38.08 1.78 38.20
N LEU A 980 -38.32 1.53 36.92
CA LEU A 980 -37.56 2.13 35.81
C LEU A 980 -38.18 3.48 35.41
N HIS A 981 -37.34 4.50 35.24
CA HIS A 981 -37.72 5.84 34.81
C HIS A 981 -36.92 6.30 33.58
N GLY A 982 -37.60 6.96 32.64
CA GLY A 982 -37.04 7.51 31.42
C GLY A 982 -37.76 7.01 30.16
N GLU A 983 -37.70 7.81 29.10
CA GLU A 983 -38.40 7.52 27.82
C GLU A 983 -37.68 6.47 26.97
N ASP A 984 -36.34 6.47 26.97
CA ASP A 984 -35.52 5.49 26.24
C ASP A 984 -35.41 4.19 27.06
N PHE A 985 -36.16 3.16 26.66
CA PHE A 985 -36.22 1.86 27.33
C PHE A 985 -34.86 1.14 27.47
N LEU A 986 -33.80 1.53 26.73
CA LEU A 986 -32.44 0.98 26.92
C LEU A 986 -31.61 1.77 27.93
N LYS A 987 -31.96 3.04 28.19
CA LYS A 987 -31.21 3.95 29.07
C LYS A 987 -31.94 4.32 30.35
N GLN A 988 -33.09 3.72 30.61
CA GLN A 988 -33.84 3.90 31.85
C GLN A 988 -32.97 3.74 33.10
N THR A 989 -33.25 4.61 34.06
CA THR A 989 -32.61 4.63 35.38
C THR A 989 -33.54 3.99 36.41
N ALA A 990 -32.97 3.41 37.46
CA ALA A 990 -33.75 2.76 38.51
C ALA A 990 -33.93 3.70 39.70
N LYS A 991 -35.15 3.77 40.24
CA LYS A 991 -35.45 4.42 41.53
C LYS A 991 -35.99 3.39 42.50
N SER A 992 -35.46 3.38 43.72
CA SER A 992 -35.92 2.54 44.82
C SER A 992 -37.34 2.93 45.26
N THR A 993 -38.14 1.93 45.61
CA THR A 993 -39.45 2.09 46.28
C THR A 993 -39.32 1.75 47.76
N ASP A 994 -40.40 1.93 48.52
CA ASP A 994 -40.49 1.58 49.94
C ASP A 994 -40.71 0.08 50.19
N GLU A 995 -40.79 -0.74 49.14
CA GLU A 995 -40.89 -2.19 49.26
C GLU A 995 -39.50 -2.83 49.35
N PHE A 996 -39.36 -3.82 50.23
CA PHE A 996 -38.09 -4.50 50.50
C PHE A 996 -38.21 -6.01 50.31
N GLU A 997 -37.10 -6.62 49.91
CA GLU A 997 -36.92 -8.06 49.81
C GLU A 997 -35.60 -8.44 50.48
N GLU A 998 -35.61 -9.50 51.30
CA GLU A 998 -34.40 -10.01 51.95
C GLU A 998 -34.02 -11.37 51.37
N ILE A 999 -32.76 -11.54 50.98
CA ILE A 999 -32.22 -12.81 50.49
C ILE A 999 -31.21 -13.33 51.51
N PRO A 1000 -31.47 -14.47 52.18
CA PRO A 1000 -30.49 -15.14 53.02
C PRO A 1000 -29.25 -15.54 52.20
N CYS A 1001 -28.06 -15.24 52.69
CA CYS A 1001 -26.81 -15.66 52.05
C CYS A 1001 -25.63 -15.60 53.03
N GLY A 1002 -24.73 -16.58 52.96
CA GLY A 1002 -23.48 -16.57 53.74
C GLY A 1002 -22.31 -15.89 53.02
N LEU A 1003 -22.50 -15.47 51.78
CA LEU A 1003 -21.48 -14.83 50.94
C LEU A 1003 -22.12 -13.91 49.90
N THR A 1004 -21.53 -12.74 49.70
CA THR A 1004 -21.95 -11.82 48.64
C THR A 1004 -20.77 -11.23 47.87
N PHE A 1005 -20.98 -10.98 46.58
CA PHE A 1005 -20.01 -10.36 45.69
C PHE A 1005 -20.49 -9.01 45.17
N ARG A 1006 -19.67 -7.98 45.33
CA ARG A 1006 -19.88 -6.67 44.69
C ARG A 1006 -19.27 -6.71 43.29
N SER A 1007 -20.11 -6.93 42.27
CA SER A 1007 -19.74 -6.94 40.85
C SER A 1007 -20.29 -5.72 40.10
N ILE A 1008 -20.11 -4.53 40.68
CA ILE A 1008 -20.68 -3.26 40.21
C ILE A 1008 -19.71 -2.39 39.40
N GLY A 1009 -18.57 -2.96 39.01
CA GLY A 1009 -17.55 -2.32 38.18
C GLY A 1009 -16.27 -1.97 38.92
N TYR A 1010 -15.28 -1.55 38.14
CA TYR A 1010 -13.93 -1.23 38.59
C TYR A 1010 -13.75 0.29 38.62
N LYS A 1011 -12.63 0.76 39.17
CA LYS A 1011 -12.12 2.12 38.99
C LYS A 1011 -10.60 2.07 38.89
N SER A 1012 -10.01 3.02 38.17
CA SER A 1012 -8.56 3.21 38.19
C SER A 1012 -8.17 3.98 39.45
N ARG A 1013 -6.88 3.96 39.80
CA ARG A 1013 -6.31 4.78 40.86
C ARG A 1013 -5.39 5.87 40.27
N PRO A 1014 -5.25 7.04 40.91
CA PRO A 1014 -4.18 7.96 40.57
C PRO A 1014 -2.84 7.26 40.85
N ILE A 1015 -1.93 7.29 39.87
CA ILE A 1015 -0.61 6.64 39.99
C ILE A 1015 0.50 7.62 40.32
N ASP A 1016 0.35 8.89 39.96
CA ASP A 1016 1.39 9.91 40.12
C ASP A 1016 0.71 11.30 40.20
N PRO A 1017 1.16 12.21 41.07
CA PRO A 1017 0.59 13.55 41.20
C PRO A 1017 0.59 14.38 39.91
N SER A 1018 1.51 14.11 38.98
CA SER A 1018 1.62 14.81 37.71
C SER A 1018 0.59 14.39 36.66
N VAL A 1019 -0.21 13.34 36.93
CA VAL A 1019 -1.22 12.82 36.00
C VAL A 1019 -2.61 13.34 36.39
N PRO A 1020 -3.30 14.09 35.51
CA PRO A 1020 -4.63 14.61 35.81
C PRO A 1020 -5.65 13.47 35.90
N PHE A 1021 -6.36 13.38 37.02
CA PHE A 1021 -7.23 12.23 37.32
C PHE A 1021 -8.61 12.70 37.79
N ASP A 1022 -9.66 12.11 37.23
CA ASP A 1022 -11.04 12.31 37.69
C ASP A 1022 -11.40 11.20 38.68
N THR A 1023 -11.45 11.56 39.97
CA THR A 1023 -11.78 10.65 41.07
C THR A 1023 -13.21 10.12 40.99
N ASN A 1024 -14.15 10.87 40.40
CA ASN A 1024 -15.55 10.47 40.30
C ASN A 1024 -15.74 9.38 39.23
N SER A 1025 -15.16 9.59 38.04
CA SER A 1025 -15.26 8.60 36.95
C SER A 1025 -14.17 7.52 37.01
N GLY A 1026 -13.13 7.69 37.85
CA GLY A 1026 -12.08 6.70 38.09
C GLY A 1026 -11.18 6.50 36.87
N ARG A 1027 -10.88 7.59 36.15
CA ARG A 1027 -10.10 7.57 34.90
C ARG A 1027 -9.18 8.79 34.82
N VAL A 1028 -8.15 8.68 34.00
CA VAL A 1028 -7.27 9.80 33.66
C VAL A 1028 -7.99 10.76 32.72
N LEU A 1029 -7.92 12.06 33.00
CA LEU A 1029 -8.50 13.09 32.15
C LEU A 1029 -7.74 13.16 30.82
N ASN A 1030 -8.46 12.92 29.72
CA ASN A 1030 -7.87 12.88 28.39
C ASN A 1030 -8.90 13.32 27.33
N THR A 1031 -8.39 13.85 26.21
CA THR A 1031 -9.15 14.09 24.99
C THR A 1031 -8.66 13.11 23.94
N ASP A 1032 -9.52 12.14 23.61
CA ASP A 1032 -9.21 11.09 22.64
C ASP A 1032 -7.95 10.25 22.91
N GLY A 1033 -7.56 10.11 24.17
CA GLY A 1033 -6.35 9.42 24.61
C GLY A 1033 -5.13 10.33 24.79
N LYS A 1034 -5.25 11.63 24.49
CA LYS A 1034 -4.21 12.63 24.78
C LYS A 1034 -4.44 13.28 26.13
N ILE A 1035 -3.39 13.38 26.92
CA ILE A 1035 -3.40 14.14 28.17
C ILE A 1035 -2.68 15.48 27.95
N GLY A 1036 -1.54 15.46 27.26
CA GLY A 1036 -0.75 16.64 26.90
C GLY A 1036 0.75 16.46 27.16
N ASN A 1037 1.60 17.29 26.55
CA ASN A 1037 3.06 17.31 26.75
C ASN A 1037 3.73 15.92 26.63
N GLY A 1038 3.41 15.16 25.57
CA GLY A 1038 3.96 13.81 25.34
C GLY A 1038 3.36 12.70 26.22
N LEU A 1039 2.30 12.99 26.99
CA LEU A 1039 1.61 12.01 27.84
C LEU A 1039 0.26 11.59 27.23
N TYR A 1040 0.00 10.29 27.22
CA TYR A 1040 -1.16 9.66 26.61
C TYR A 1040 -1.79 8.61 27.55
N ALA A 1041 -3.03 8.22 27.31
CA ALA A 1041 -3.68 7.11 27.99
C ALA A 1041 -4.52 6.26 27.03
N ALA A 1042 -4.52 4.95 27.23
CA ALA A 1042 -5.34 4.01 26.47
C ALA A 1042 -5.89 2.88 27.34
N GLY A 1043 -6.95 2.22 26.88
CA GLY A 1043 -7.66 1.18 27.61
C GLY A 1043 -8.46 1.73 28.79
N TRP A 1044 -8.70 0.89 29.80
CA TRP A 1044 -9.64 1.21 30.89
C TRP A 1044 -9.26 2.44 31.72
N VAL A 1045 -7.97 2.76 31.82
CA VAL A 1045 -7.54 4.00 32.49
C VAL A 1045 -8.00 5.26 31.74
N ALA A 1046 -8.18 5.18 30.42
CA ALA A 1046 -8.64 6.29 29.58
C ALA A 1046 -10.16 6.31 29.39
N THR A 1047 -10.76 5.15 29.14
CA THR A 1047 -12.19 5.03 28.78
C THR A 1047 -13.11 4.72 29.95
N GLY A 1048 -12.54 4.30 31.08
CA GLY A 1048 -13.25 3.59 32.14
C GLY A 1048 -13.35 2.08 31.85
N PRO A 1049 -13.68 1.27 32.88
CA PRO A 1049 -13.66 -0.20 32.81
C PRO A 1049 -14.94 -0.77 32.21
N VAL A 1050 -15.18 -0.42 30.95
CA VAL A 1050 -16.33 -0.87 30.17
C VAL A 1050 -15.81 -1.41 28.84
N GLY A 1051 -16.33 -2.56 28.43
CA GLY A 1051 -16.01 -3.19 27.13
C GLY A 1051 -15.09 -4.41 27.25
N VAL A 1052 -15.08 -5.20 26.17
CA VAL A 1052 -14.28 -6.42 26.00
C VAL A 1052 -12.89 -6.12 25.43
N ILE A 1053 -12.02 -7.12 25.33
CA ILE A 1053 -10.66 -7.01 24.76
C ILE A 1053 -10.68 -6.33 23.37
N LEU A 1054 -11.69 -6.61 22.53
CA LEU A 1054 -11.82 -6.01 21.21
C LEU A 1054 -11.99 -4.48 21.25
N SER A 1055 -12.81 -3.95 22.17
CA SER A 1055 -12.94 -2.50 22.33
C SER A 1055 -11.65 -1.86 22.85
N THR A 1056 -10.95 -2.54 23.76
CA THR A 1056 -9.63 -2.10 24.25
C THR A 1056 -8.60 -2.07 23.12
N MET A 1057 -8.61 -3.08 22.25
CA MET A 1057 -7.75 -3.15 21.07
C MET A 1057 -7.97 -1.96 20.13
N ASN A 1058 -9.23 -1.68 19.76
CA ASN A 1058 -9.56 -0.56 18.88
C ASN A 1058 -9.16 0.80 19.48
N ASN A 1059 -9.38 0.99 20.78
CA ASN A 1059 -8.94 2.20 21.48
C ASN A 1059 -7.40 2.32 21.48
N ALA A 1060 -6.69 1.26 21.81
CA ALA A 1060 -5.23 1.22 21.84
C ALA A 1060 -4.60 1.46 20.44
N TYR A 1061 -5.17 0.89 19.38
CA TYR A 1061 -4.75 1.18 18.00
C TYR A 1061 -4.97 2.65 17.65
N ARG A 1062 -6.11 3.23 18.04
CA ARG A 1062 -6.35 4.64 17.77
C ARG A 1062 -5.31 5.53 18.45
N VAL A 1063 -5.01 5.27 19.73
CA VAL A 1063 -4.02 6.05 20.49
C VAL A 1063 -2.60 5.82 19.99
N GLY A 1064 -2.23 4.58 19.65
CA GLY A 1064 -0.94 4.30 19.01
C GLY A 1064 -0.76 5.02 17.67
N SER A 1065 -1.83 5.12 16.86
CA SER A 1065 -1.83 5.90 15.61
C SER A 1065 -1.65 7.41 15.85
N ILE A 1066 -2.26 7.94 16.92
CA ILE A 1066 -2.06 9.34 17.34
C ILE A 1066 -0.59 9.58 17.73
N ILE A 1067 -0.01 8.70 18.54
CA ILE A 1067 1.41 8.78 18.97
C ILE A 1067 2.33 8.80 17.74
N ASN A 1068 2.08 7.93 16.75
CA ASN A 1068 2.88 7.88 15.52
C ASN A 1068 2.82 9.18 14.67
N LYS A 1069 1.74 9.96 14.79
CA LYS A 1069 1.49 11.16 13.96
C LYS A 1069 1.98 12.45 14.60
N GLU A 1070 1.89 12.52 15.93
CA GLU A 1070 1.94 13.80 16.65
C GLU A 1070 3.13 13.97 17.59
N VAL A 1071 3.82 12.89 17.95
CA VAL A 1071 4.99 13.02 18.82
C VAL A 1071 6.12 13.69 18.07
N ASP A 1072 6.71 14.68 18.73
CA ASP A 1072 7.90 15.38 18.25
C ASP A 1072 9.15 14.55 18.56
N PHE A 1073 9.88 14.18 17.51
CA PHE A 1073 11.11 13.41 17.59
C PHE A 1073 12.35 14.25 17.29
N THR A 1074 12.29 15.57 17.47
CA THR A 1074 13.38 16.50 17.13
C THR A 1074 14.52 16.54 18.14
N ALA A 1075 14.30 16.15 19.40
CA ALA A 1075 15.33 16.13 20.45
C ALA A 1075 15.66 14.70 20.88
N PRO A 1076 16.96 14.35 21.02
CA PRO A 1076 17.35 13.01 21.49
C PRO A 1076 16.89 12.78 22.93
N LYS A 1077 16.44 11.55 23.19
CA LYS A 1077 15.99 11.07 24.51
C LYS A 1077 16.77 9.82 24.88
N ALA A 1078 17.20 9.70 26.15
CA ALA A 1078 18.05 8.61 26.61
C ALA A 1078 17.35 7.23 26.63
N GLY A 1079 16.03 7.19 26.78
CA GLY A 1079 15.22 5.96 26.75
C GLY A 1079 15.52 5.01 27.91
N CYS A 1080 15.40 3.71 27.64
CA CYS A 1080 15.52 2.63 28.62
C CYS A 1080 16.78 2.64 29.46
N GLU A 1081 17.94 2.96 28.85
CA GLU A 1081 19.24 2.81 29.51
C GLU A 1081 19.37 3.69 30.76
N GLU A 1082 18.86 4.93 30.68
CA GLU A 1082 18.90 5.83 31.84
C GLU A 1082 17.87 5.43 32.90
N VAL A 1083 16.71 4.94 32.46
CA VAL A 1083 15.67 4.44 33.38
C VAL A 1083 16.15 3.21 34.16
N LYS A 1084 16.87 2.28 33.52
CA LYS A 1084 17.46 1.13 34.21
C LYS A 1084 18.46 1.58 35.27
N LYS A 1085 19.33 2.56 34.97
CA LYS A 1085 20.25 3.11 35.99
C LYS A 1085 19.48 3.70 37.16
N ILE A 1086 18.44 4.49 36.94
CA ILE A 1086 17.62 5.07 38.02
C ILE A 1086 17.05 3.96 38.91
N LEU A 1087 16.50 2.92 38.29
CA LEU A 1087 15.93 1.76 39.00
C LEU A 1087 16.98 0.97 39.77
N GLU A 1088 18.17 0.76 39.20
CA GLU A 1088 19.31 0.11 39.85
C GLU A 1088 19.79 0.90 41.07
N HIS A 1089 19.94 2.23 40.96
CA HIS A 1089 20.30 3.09 42.09
C HIS A 1089 19.25 3.07 43.21
N ARG A 1090 18.00 2.75 42.88
CA ARG A 1090 16.89 2.59 43.84
C ARG A 1090 16.72 1.15 44.33
N ASN A 1091 17.65 0.25 44.00
CA ASN A 1091 17.62 -1.18 44.35
C ASN A 1091 16.35 -1.92 43.88
N VAL A 1092 15.80 -1.52 42.74
CA VAL A 1092 14.62 -2.18 42.14
C VAL A 1092 15.09 -3.33 41.24
N SER A 1093 14.67 -4.55 41.56
CA SER A 1093 15.00 -5.74 40.77
C SER A 1093 14.12 -5.83 39.52
N VAL A 1094 14.62 -5.31 38.40
CA VAL A 1094 13.89 -5.31 37.11
C VAL A 1094 13.88 -6.69 36.48
N ILE A 1095 12.71 -7.18 36.08
CA ILE A 1095 12.54 -8.47 35.41
C ILE A 1095 12.37 -8.27 33.91
N SER A 1096 13.31 -8.81 33.12
CA SER A 1096 13.24 -8.79 31.67
C SER A 1096 12.21 -9.77 31.12
N TYR A 1097 11.86 -9.67 29.83
CA TYR A 1097 10.95 -10.64 29.21
C TYR A 1097 11.50 -12.08 29.25
N GLN A 1098 12.82 -12.24 29.13
CA GLN A 1098 13.47 -13.55 29.29
C GLN A 1098 13.34 -14.09 30.72
N GLY A 1099 13.40 -13.21 31.73
CA GLY A 1099 13.09 -13.57 33.12
C GLY A 1099 11.65 -14.06 33.27
N TRP A 1100 10.69 -13.39 32.63
CA TRP A 1100 9.31 -13.86 32.54
C TRP A 1100 9.21 -15.25 31.86
N GLU A 1101 9.93 -15.51 30.76
CA GLU A 1101 9.89 -16.81 30.08
C GLU A 1101 10.36 -17.97 30.98
N LYS A 1102 11.28 -17.72 31.92
CA LYS A 1102 11.68 -18.71 32.93
C LYS A 1102 10.52 -19.01 33.89
N ILE A 1103 9.83 -17.97 34.37
CA ILE A 1103 8.62 -18.13 35.19
C ILE A 1103 7.56 -18.90 34.41
N ASP A 1104 7.26 -18.51 33.17
CA ASP A 1104 6.26 -19.18 32.32
C ASP A 1104 6.59 -20.66 32.10
N LYS A 1105 7.86 -20.98 31.90
CA LYS A 1105 8.33 -22.37 31.76
C LYS A 1105 8.11 -23.16 33.05
N GLU A 1106 8.48 -22.62 34.20
CA GLU A 1106 8.28 -23.27 35.50
C GLU A 1106 6.78 -23.50 35.78
N GLU A 1107 5.94 -22.49 35.51
CA GLU A 1107 4.48 -22.63 35.66
C GLU A 1107 3.90 -23.75 34.79
N ARG A 1108 4.33 -23.85 33.53
CA ARG A 1108 3.89 -24.92 32.62
C ARG A 1108 4.38 -26.30 33.09
N GLN A 1109 5.62 -26.40 33.57
CA GLN A 1109 6.17 -27.65 34.10
C GLN A 1109 5.42 -28.13 35.35
N ARG A 1110 5.04 -27.20 36.25
CA ARG A 1110 4.18 -27.51 37.40
C ARG A 1110 2.78 -27.92 36.95
N GLY A 1111 2.22 -27.24 35.95
CA GLY A 1111 0.93 -27.56 35.36
C GLY A 1111 0.90 -28.96 34.73
N GLU A 1112 1.91 -29.33 33.95
CA GLU A 1112 2.01 -30.63 33.29
C GLU A 1112 1.96 -31.79 34.30
N LYS A 1113 2.66 -31.65 35.43
CA LYS A 1113 2.62 -32.63 36.54
C LYS A 1113 1.21 -32.77 37.16
N LEU A 1114 0.38 -31.75 37.05
CA LEU A 1114 -0.98 -31.68 37.59
C LEU A 1114 -2.07 -31.91 36.52
N GLY A 1115 -1.70 -32.13 35.26
CA GLY A 1115 -2.67 -32.25 34.15
C GLY A 1115 -3.32 -30.92 33.73
N LYS A 1116 -2.64 -29.80 33.96
CA LYS A 1116 -3.12 -28.43 33.72
C LYS A 1116 -2.26 -27.72 32.66
N PRO A 1117 -2.77 -26.70 31.97
CA PRO A 1117 -1.96 -25.88 31.06
C PRO A 1117 -0.79 -25.19 31.76
N ARG A 1118 -0.97 -24.83 33.03
CA ARG A 1118 0.03 -24.23 33.92
C ARG A 1118 -0.46 -24.26 35.37
N GLU A 1119 0.47 -24.19 36.31
CA GLU A 1119 0.20 -23.83 37.70
C GLU A 1119 0.85 -22.50 38.00
N LYS A 1120 0.02 -21.46 38.24
CA LYS A 1120 0.51 -20.10 38.42
C LYS A 1120 1.24 -19.94 39.74
N ILE A 1121 2.42 -19.33 39.69
CA ILE A 1121 3.12 -18.89 40.89
C ILE A 1121 2.40 -17.64 41.39
N VAL A 1122 2.19 -17.55 42.71
CA VAL A 1122 1.47 -16.43 43.34
C VAL A 1122 2.31 -15.64 44.33
N ASP A 1123 3.54 -16.10 44.61
CA ASP A 1123 4.50 -15.37 45.42
C ASP A 1123 5.47 -14.57 44.55
N ILE A 1124 5.54 -13.26 44.77
CA ILE A 1124 6.39 -12.36 43.99
C ILE A 1124 7.87 -12.65 44.22
N SER A 1125 8.27 -13.01 45.44
CA SER A 1125 9.67 -13.32 45.77
C SER A 1125 10.12 -14.58 45.04
N GLU A 1126 9.26 -15.60 45.00
CA GLU A 1126 9.48 -16.82 44.22
C GLU A 1126 9.62 -16.51 42.72
N MET A 1127 8.73 -15.68 42.15
CA MET A 1127 8.82 -15.24 40.75
C MET A 1127 10.16 -14.58 40.45
N ILE A 1128 10.61 -13.66 41.31
CA ILE A 1128 11.88 -12.95 41.14
C ILE A 1128 13.05 -13.93 41.20
N ASN A 1129 13.06 -14.85 42.17
CA ASN A 1129 14.12 -15.86 42.28
C ASN A 1129 14.23 -16.74 41.03
N ILE A 1130 13.11 -17.17 40.45
CA ILE A 1130 13.08 -17.97 39.22
C ILE A 1130 13.51 -17.16 37.99
N ALA A 1131 13.12 -15.89 37.92
CA ALA A 1131 13.53 -15.02 36.82
C ALA A 1131 15.05 -14.76 36.83
N CYS A 1132 15.64 -14.65 38.03
CA CYS A 1132 17.05 -14.36 38.25
C CYS A 1132 17.97 -15.59 38.19
N SER A 1133 17.46 -16.81 38.44
CA SER A 1133 18.19 -18.08 38.26
C SER A 1133 18.40 -18.39 36.79
#